data_AF-A0A2K5DPW2-F1
#
_entry.id   AF-A0A2K5DPW2-F1
#
_cell.length_a   1.000
_cell.length_b   1.000
_cell.length_c   1.000
_cell.angle_alpha   90.00
_cell.angle_beta   90.00
_cell.angle_gamma   90.00
#
_symmetry.space_group_name_H-M   'P 1'
#
loop_
_entity.id
_entity.type
_entity.pdbx_description
1 polymer ?
#
loop_
_entity_poly.entity_id
_entity_poly.type
_entity_poly.pdbx_seq_one_letter_code
_entity_poly.pdbx_strand_id
1 'polypeptide(L)'
;MERRAWTLQCTAFALFCAWCALNSAKAKRQFVNEWAAEIPGGPEAASAIAEELGYDLLGQIGPLENHYLFKHKNHPRRSRRSALHITKRLSDDDRVIWAEQQYEKERSKRSALRDSAVNLFNDPMWNQQWYLQDTRMTAALPKLDLHVIPVWQKGITGKGVVITVLDDGLEWNHTDIYANYDPEASYDFNDNDHDPFPRYDPTNENKHGTRCAGEIAMQANNHKCGVGVAYNSKVGGIRMLDGIVTDAIEASSIGFNPGHVDIYSASWGPNDDGKTVEGPGRLAQKAFEYGVKQTSADLHNDCTETHTGTSASAPLAAGIFALALEANPNLTWRDMQHLVVWTSEYDPLANNPGWKKNGAGLMVNSRFGFGLLNAKALVDLADPRTWRSVPEKKECVVKDNDFQPRALKANGEVIIEIPTRACEGQENAINSLEHVQFEATIEYSRRGDLHVTLTSAAGTSTVLLAERERDTSPNGFKNWDFMSVHTWGENPIGTWTLRITDMSGRIQNEGRIVNWKLILHGTSSQPEHMKQPRVYTSYNTVQNDRRGVEKMVDLEEEQPTQENPKENPVVSKSPSISSVGDQRDKLEEGAPSEAMLRLLQSAFSKNSLPKQSPKKSPSAKPNIPYENFYEALEKLNKPSQLRDSEDSLYNDYVDVFYNTKPYKHRDDRLLQALVDILNEEN
;
A
#
# COMPACT_ATOMS: atom_id res chain seq x y z
N MET A 1 -8.26 75.14 15.14
CA MET A 1 -6.82 75.13 14.74
C MET A 1 -6.24 73.71 14.68
N GLU A 2 -6.94 72.71 15.20
CA GLU A 2 -6.42 71.40 15.62
C GLU A 2 -6.04 70.45 14.49
N ARG A 3 -6.64 70.55 13.29
CA ARG A 3 -6.35 69.60 12.17
C ARG A 3 -4.88 69.59 11.73
N ARG A 4 -4.10 70.66 12.00
CA ARG A 4 -2.65 70.68 11.74
C ARG A 4 -1.81 69.97 12.82
N ALA A 5 -2.28 69.92 14.06
CA ALA A 5 -1.57 69.28 15.17
C ALA A 5 -1.54 67.75 14.99
N TRP A 6 -2.69 67.16 14.65
CA TRP A 6 -2.81 65.72 14.37
C TRP A 6 -1.91 65.28 13.21
N THR A 7 -1.89 66.01 12.09
CA THR A 7 -0.97 65.69 10.98
C THR A 7 0.50 65.76 11.40
N LEU A 8 0.89 66.76 12.21
CA LEU A 8 2.26 66.89 12.70
C LEU A 8 2.65 65.72 13.62
N GLN A 9 1.79 65.32 14.56
CA GLN A 9 2.04 64.18 15.43
C GLN A 9 2.10 62.86 14.66
N CYS A 10 1.21 62.63 13.69
CA CYS A 10 1.29 61.46 12.81
C CYS A 10 2.58 61.44 11.97
N THR A 11 3.03 62.58 11.41
CA THR A 11 4.31 62.63 10.70
C THR A 11 5.52 62.43 11.61
N ALA A 12 5.49 62.95 12.84
CA ALA A 12 6.57 62.75 13.81
C ALA A 12 6.66 61.29 14.24
N PHE A 13 5.52 60.62 14.48
CA PHE A 13 5.47 59.21 14.83
C PHE A 13 5.90 58.32 13.65
N ALA A 14 5.46 58.63 12.43
CA ALA A 14 5.90 57.92 11.22
C ALA A 14 7.40 58.07 10.96
N LEU A 15 7.98 59.26 11.15
CA LEU A 15 9.42 59.49 11.05
C LEU A 15 10.20 58.77 12.17
N PHE A 16 9.66 58.73 13.39
CA PHE A 16 10.26 57.98 14.49
C PHE A 16 10.25 56.46 14.22
N CYS A 17 9.11 55.90 13.79
CA CYS A 17 9.00 54.51 13.38
C CYS A 17 9.92 54.18 12.18
N ALA A 18 10.03 55.07 11.19
CA ALA A 18 10.97 54.91 10.07
C ALA A 18 12.43 54.94 10.54
N TRP A 19 12.79 55.82 11.48
CA TRP A 19 14.13 55.89 12.07
C TRP A 19 14.44 54.64 12.92
N CYS A 20 13.47 54.10 13.66
CA CYS A 20 13.58 52.82 14.34
C CYS A 20 13.75 51.66 13.35
N ALA A 21 12.97 51.60 12.25
CA ALA A 21 13.08 50.57 11.22
C ALA A 21 14.45 50.60 10.51
N LEU A 22 14.92 51.79 10.12
CA LEU A 22 16.22 52.00 9.49
C LEU A 22 17.41 51.64 10.41
N ASN A 23 17.25 51.76 11.73
CA ASN A 23 18.24 51.29 12.71
C ASN A 23 18.11 49.79 13.03
N SER A 24 16.90 49.21 12.93
CA SER A 24 16.65 47.79 13.20
C SER A 24 17.18 46.88 12.07
N ALA A 25 17.15 47.34 10.82
CA ALA A 25 17.53 46.57 9.63
C ALA A 25 19.04 46.32 9.43
N LYS A 26 19.90 46.65 10.41
CA LYS A 26 21.32 46.26 10.40
C LYS A 26 21.55 44.99 11.21
N ALA A 27 21.46 43.84 10.53
CA ALA A 27 21.91 42.56 11.06
C ALA A 27 23.34 42.70 11.62
N LYS A 28 23.56 42.21 12.85
CA LYS A 28 24.81 42.38 13.61
C LYS A 28 25.90 41.45 13.07
N ARG A 29 26.43 41.75 11.88
CA ARG A 29 27.51 40.99 11.22
C ARG A 29 28.65 40.70 12.22
N GLN A 30 28.87 39.42 12.48
CA GLN A 30 29.96 38.94 13.33
C GLN A 30 31.16 38.63 12.44
N PHE A 31 32.12 39.55 12.40
CA PHE A 31 33.33 39.43 11.60
C PHE A 31 34.29 38.38 12.19
N VAL A 32 35.03 37.68 11.35
CA VAL A 32 36.00 36.64 11.77
C VAL A 32 37.43 37.09 11.50
N ASN A 33 38.42 36.36 12.04
CA ASN A 33 39.83 36.52 11.68
C ASN A 33 40.16 35.85 10.33
N GLU A 34 39.41 36.19 9.28
CA GLU A 34 39.60 35.68 7.93
C GLU A 34 39.31 36.79 6.90
N TRP A 35 40.12 36.86 5.84
CA TRP A 35 39.98 37.79 4.71
C TRP A 35 40.01 36.98 3.42
N ALA A 36 39.08 37.25 2.51
CA ALA A 36 39.21 36.83 1.12
C ALA A 36 39.87 37.96 0.34
N ALA A 37 40.82 37.66 -0.54
CA ALA A 37 41.40 38.63 -1.45
C ALA A 37 41.69 38.04 -2.83
N GLU A 38 41.62 38.88 -3.87
CA GLU A 38 41.93 38.55 -5.26
C GLU A 38 43.33 39.07 -5.60
N ILE A 39 44.25 38.15 -5.90
CA ILE A 39 45.68 38.40 -6.14
C ILE A 39 46.10 37.64 -7.41
N PRO A 40 46.25 38.34 -8.55
CA PRO A 40 46.87 37.76 -9.73
C PRO A 40 48.34 37.39 -9.47
N GLY A 41 48.78 36.24 -10.00
CA GLY A 41 50.17 35.79 -9.89
C GLY A 41 50.37 34.53 -9.04
N GLY A 42 49.29 33.84 -8.66
CA GLY A 42 49.36 32.49 -8.09
C GLY A 42 49.66 32.42 -6.59
N PRO A 43 49.79 31.20 -6.04
CA PRO A 43 49.94 30.98 -4.60
C PRO A 43 51.27 31.53 -4.05
N GLU A 44 52.32 31.63 -4.86
CA GLU A 44 53.59 32.25 -4.47
C GLU A 44 53.43 33.75 -4.17
N ALA A 45 52.74 34.48 -5.05
CA ALA A 45 52.45 35.90 -4.86
C ALA A 45 51.57 36.13 -3.61
N ALA A 46 50.53 35.30 -3.44
CA ALA A 46 49.69 35.31 -2.25
C ALA A 46 50.50 35.03 -0.96
N SER A 47 51.44 34.08 -1.00
CA SER A 47 52.27 33.76 0.17
C SER A 47 53.22 34.88 0.56
N ALA A 48 53.84 35.58 -0.41
CA ALA A 48 54.70 36.72 -0.15
C ALA A 48 53.93 37.87 0.54
N ILE A 49 52.74 38.21 0.01
CA ILE A 49 51.84 39.23 0.59
C ILE A 49 51.42 38.84 2.02
N ALA A 50 51.19 37.54 2.28
CA ALA A 50 50.85 37.07 3.62
C ALA A 50 51.98 37.32 4.63
N GLU A 51 53.24 37.00 4.28
CA GLU A 51 54.38 37.23 5.18
C GLU A 51 54.64 38.72 5.40
N GLU A 52 54.66 39.52 4.35
CA GLU A 52 54.94 40.97 4.38
C GLU A 52 53.87 41.77 5.18
N LEU A 53 52.60 41.38 5.08
CA LEU A 53 51.49 42.11 5.71
C LEU A 53 51.03 41.53 7.07
N GLY A 54 51.58 40.39 7.50
CA GLY A 54 51.31 39.81 8.83
C GLY A 54 50.14 38.82 8.89
N TYR A 55 49.86 38.14 7.78
CA TYR A 55 48.85 37.09 7.66
C TYR A 55 49.48 35.69 7.57
N ASP A 56 48.66 34.68 7.80
CA ASP A 56 48.84 33.30 7.36
C ASP A 56 47.99 33.09 6.09
N LEU A 57 48.55 32.50 5.03
CA LEU A 57 47.79 32.04 3.86
C LEU A 57 47.14 30.69 4.19
N LEU A 58 45.81 30.60 4.05
CA LEU A 58 45.05 29.36 4.29
C LEU A 58 44.81 28.54 3.01
N GLY A 59 45.01 29.13 1.83
CA GLY A 59 44.87 28.48 0.53
C GLY A 59 43.89 29.20 -0.42
N GLN A 60 43.65 28.60 -1.58
CA GLN A 60 42.71 29.10 -2.59
C GLN A 60 41.25 28.83 -2.18
N ILE A 61 40.33 29.75 -2.53
CA ILE A 61 38.91 29.67 -2.18
C ILE A 61 38.18 28.73 -3.14
N GLY A 62 38.43 27.43 -2.99
CA GLY A 62 37.85 26.38 -3.83
C GLY A 62 38.26 26.55 -5.30
N PRO A 63 37.32 26.46 -6.27
CA PRO A 63 37.64 26.55 -7.69
C PRO A 63 37.89 27.98 -8.20
N LEU A 64 37.91 28.99 -7.32
CA LEU A 64 38.13 30.38 -7.71
C LEU A 64 39.63 30.67 -7.90
N GLU A 65 40.07 30.74 -9.15
CA GLU A 65 41.45 31.13 -9.49
C GLU A 65 41.79 32.54 -8.97
N ASN A 66 43.06 32.73 -8.58
CA ASN A 66 43.58 33.97 -7.99
C ASN A 66 42.88 34.46 -6.69
N HIS A 67 41.90 33.72 -6.15
CA HIS A 67 41.17 34.09 -4.93
C HIS A 67 41.67 33.30 -3.73
N TYR A 68 42.25 33.99 -2.75
CA TYR A 68 42.94 33.37 -1.62
C TYR A 68 42.34 33.79 -0.28
N LEU A 69 42.35 32.86 0.69
CA LEU A 69 41.88 33.09 2.05
C LEU A 69 43.07 33.32 3.00
N PHE A 70 43.03 34.41 3.74
CA PHE A 70 44.07 34.87 4.66
C PHE A 70 43.56 35.00 6.08
N LYS A 71 44.45 34.87 7.06
CA LYS A 71 44.15 35.01 8.48
C LYS A 71 45.19 35.87 9.16
N HIS A 72 44.79 36.96 9.83
CA HIS A 72 45.73 37.92 10.38
C HIS A 72 46.29 37.42 11.72
N LYS A 73 47.62 37.30 11.83
CA LYS A 73 48.32 36.66 12.97
C LYS A 73 47.91 37.23 14.32
N ASN A 74 47.66 38.54 14.38
CA ASN A 74 47.35 39.29 15.61
C ASN A 74 45.89 39.80 15.72
N HIS A 75 44.91 39.19 15.05
CA HIS A 75 43.49 39.58 15.16
C HIS A 75 42.65 38.56 15.99
N PRO A 76 41.71 39.00 16.86
CA PRO A 76 40.84 38.08 17.61
C PRO A 76 39.92 37.26 16.70
N ARG A 77 39.67 35.98 17.02
CA ARG A 77 38.95 35.03 16.15
C ARG A 77 37.56 35.51 15.68
N ARG A 78 36.85 36.29 16.49
CA ARG A 78 35.50 36.84 16.23
C ARG A 78 35.44 38.29 16.73
N SER A 79 34.75 39.17 16.00
CA SER A 79 34.56 40.59 16.31
C SER A 79 33.14 41.08 15.95
N ARG A 80 32.67 42.12 16.63
CA ARG A 80 31.38 42.80 16.36
C ARG A 80 31.54 44.11 15.55
N ARG A 81 32.76 44.38 15.06
CA ARG A 81 33.13 45.49 14.17
C ARG A 81 34.17 45.00 13.16
N SER A 82 34.11 45.48 11.93
CA SER A 82 35.15 45.21 10.93
C SER A 82 36.47 45.89 11.30
N ALA A 83 37.58 45.20 11.10
CA ALA A 83 38.93 45.73 11.26
C ALA A 83 39.36 46.48 10.00
N LEU A 84 38.67 47.59 9.72
CA LEU A 84 38.81 48.38 8.49
C LEU A 84 40.27 48.74 8.15
N HIS A 85 41.11 49.03 9.15
CA HIS A 85 42.53 49.34 8.95
C HIS A 85 43.35 48.14 8.46
N ILE A 86 43.05 46.92 8.94
CA ILE A 86 43.72 45.68 8.53
C ILE A 86 43.26 45.30 7.12
N THR A 87 41.95 45.34 6.85
CA THR A 87 41.41 45.16 5.47
C THR A 87 42.01 46.17 4.51
N LYS A 88 42.10 47.44 4.91
CA LYS A 88 42.67 48.51 4.07
C LYS A 88 44.16 48.28 3.79
N ARG A 89 44.95 47.87 4.78
CA ARG A 89 46.38 47.56 4.56
C ARG A 89 46.59 46.42 3.56
N LEU A 90 45.64 45.50 3.42
CA LEU A 90 45.65 44.46 2.39
C LEU A 90 45.15 44.96 1.02
N SER A 91 44.16 45.87 0.97
CA SER A 91 43.67 46.44 -0.30
C SER A 91 44.49 47.60 -0.87
N ASP A 92 45.42 48.16 -0.07
CA ASP A 92 46.33 49.23 -0.48
C ASP A 92 47.67 48.68 -1.07
N ASP A 93 47.77 47.37 -1.28
CA ASP A 93 48.92 46.72 -1.93
C ASP A 93 48.66 46.59 -3.44
N ASP A 94 49.57 47.08 -4.28
CA ASP A 94 49.40 47.13 -5.75
C ASP A 94 49.20 45.74 -6.42
N ARG A 95 49.46 44.64 -5.69
CA ARG A 95 49.24 43.25 -6.15
C ARG A 95 47.83 42.72 -5.84
N VAL A 96 47.03 43.44 -5.05
CA VAL A 96 45.72 43.00 -4.55
C VAL A 96 44.60 43.76 -5.26
N ILE A 97 43.83 43.08 -6.11
CA ILE A 97 42.70 43.69 -6.84
C ILE A 97 41.54 44.00 -5.89
N TRP A 98 41.29 43.11 -4.92
CA TRP A 98 40.15 43.21 -4.00
C TRP A 98 40.45 42.49 -2.68
N ALA A 99 39.91 42.99 -1.57
CA ALA A 99 39.95 42.30 -0.27
C ALA A 99 38.72 42.62 0.61
N GLU A 100 38.08 41.59 1.20
CA GLU A 100 37.01 41.75 2.20
C GLU A 100 37.26 40.87 3.44
N GLN A 101 37.14 41.47 4.64
CA GLN A 101 37.10 40.72 5.89
C GLN A 101 35.80 39.90 5.95
N GLN A 102 35.96 38.58 6.08
CA GLN A 102 34.83 37.67 6.15
C GLN A 102 34.03 37.85 7.45
N TYR A 103 32.74 37.56 7.36
CA TYR A 103 31.81 37.58 8.47
C TYR A 103 30.90 36.37 8.41
N GLU A 104 30.41 35.98 9.58
CA GLU A 104 29.47 34.89 9.78
C GLU A 104 28.19 35.15 8.99
N LYS A 105 28.04 34.44 7.86
CA LYS A 105 26.85 34.46 7.02
C LYS A 105 25.85 33.48 7.64
N GLU A 106 24.92 34.01 8.41
CA GLU A 106 23.83 33.26 9.05
C GLU A 106 23.05 32.48 7.97
N ARG A 107 23.23 31.16 7.99
CA ARG A 107 22.64 30.21 7.05
C ARG A 107 21.98 29.10 7.85
N SER A 108 20.68 29.20 8.05
CA SER A 108 19.90 28.02 8.43
C SER A 108 20.02 26.97 7.31
N LYS A 109 20.10 25.69 7.69
CA LYS A 109 19.58 24.67 6.78
C LYS A 109 18.10 25.00 6.60
N ARG A 110 17.63 25.12 5.36
CA ARG A 110 16.19 24.91 5.10
C ARG A 110 15.86 23.55 5.69
N SER A 111 14.94 23.50 6.65
CA SER A 111 14.67 22.29 7.41
C SER A 111 14.33 21.15 6.47
N ALA A 112 14.91 19.98 6.70
CA ALA A 112 14.33 18.75 6.18
C ALA A 112 12.93 18.61 6.81
N LEU A 113 11.98 18.04 6.06
CA LEU A 113 10.58 17.87 6.46
C LEU A 113 10.42 16.77 7.53
N ARG A 114 11.05 16.95 8.70
CA ARG A 114 10.99 16.00 9.82
C ARG A 114 9.86 16.28 10.81
N ASP A 115 9.47 17.54 10.98
CA ASP A 115 8.50 17.92 12.02
C ASP A 115 7.04 17.99 11.51
N SER A 116 6.82 17.90 10.19
CA SER A 116 5.51 18.20 9.55
C SER A 116 4.54 17.02 9.45
N ALA A 117 4.94 15.79 9.77
CA ALA A 117 4.07 14.60 9.73
C ALA A 117 3.69 14.14 11.14
N VAL A 118 4.66 14.01 12.06
CA VAL A 118 4.48 13.49 13.44
C VAL A 118 3.43 14.26 14.25
N ASN A 119 3.26 15.56 13.98
CA ASN A 119 2.28 16.45 14.61
C ASN A 119 1.29 17.06 13.61
N LEU A 120 1.00 16.37 12.49
CA LEU A 120 0.01 16.83 11.50
C LEU A 120 -1.43 16.80 12.05
N PHE A 121 -1.69 15.85 12.94
CA PHE A 121 -2.97 15.58 13.57
C PHE A 121 -2.78 15.38 15.08
N ASN A 122 -3.83 15.62 15.87
CA ASN A 122 -3.78 15.61 17.34
C ASN A 122 -4.30 14.29 17.97
N ASP A 123 -4.54 13.30 17.11
CA ASP A 123 -5.32 12.10 17.37
C ASP A 123 -4.41 10.93 17.84
N PRO A 124 -4.73 10.21 18.92
CA PRO A 124 -3.77 9.35 19.64
C PRO A 124 -3.09 8.25 18.81
N MET A 125 -3.78 7.69 17.82
CA MET A 125 -3.30 6.61 16.96
C MET A 125 -2.70 7.10 15.65
N TRP A 126 -2.68 8.41 15.35
CA TRP A 126 -2.12 8.97 14.12
C TRP A 126 -0.70 8.43 13.82
N ASN A 127 0.15 8.40 14.85
CA ASN A 127 1.53 7.90 14.75
C ASN A 127 1.64 6.37 14.61
N GLN A 128 0.53 5.63 14.76
CA GLN A 128 0.45 4.17 14.54
C GLN A 128 -0.03 3.81 13.11
N GLN A 129 -0.72 4.73 12.43
CA GLN A 129 -1.23 4.54 11.05
C GLN A 129 -0.12 4.68 9.99
N TRP A 130 0.88 3.79 10.08
CA TRP A 130 2.10 3.80 9.25
C TRP A 130 1.84 3.91 7.74
N TYR A 131 0.72 3.38 7.25
CA TYR A 131 0.31 3.39 5.84
C TYR A 131 -0.06 4.79 5.30
N LEU A 132 -0.36 5.75 6.19
CA LEU A 132 -0.62 7.16 5.86
C LEU A 132 0.63 8.04 6.00
N GLN A 133 1.67 7.56 6.68
CA GLN A 133 2.90 8.30 7.01
C GLN A 133 3.92 8.24 5.87
N ASP A 134 4.75 9.28 5.68
CA ASP A 134 5.88 9.23 4.74
C ASP A 134 7.03 8.38 5.33
N THR A 135 6.92 7.07 5.18
CA THR A 135 7.91 6.08 5.64
C THR A 135 9.23 6.16 4.86
N ARG A 136 9.23 6.75 3.65
CA ARG A 136 10.40 6.84 2.75
C ARG A 136 11.53 7.67 3.34
N MET A 137 11.20 8.64 4.19
CA MET A 137 12.15 9.47 4.94
C MET A 137 12.77 8.76 6.18
N THR A 138 12.23 7.60 6.57
CA THR A 138 12.57 6.91 7.82
C THR A 138 13.31 5.61 7.53
N ALA A 139 14.64 5.63 7.63
CA ALA A 139 15.52 4.51 7.28
C ALA A 139 15.33 3.21 8.11
N ALA A 140 14.47 3.23 9.14
CA ALA A 140 14.14 2.08 9.98
C ALA A 140 12.78 1.44 9.66
N LEU A 141 11.99 2.02 8.74
CA LEU A 141 10.68 1.51 8.32
C LEU A 141 10.73 0.98 6.88
N PRO A 142 9.86 0.00 6.53
CA PRO A 142 9.64 -0.33 5.13
C PRO A 142 9.11 0.91 4.40
N LYS A 143 9.68 1.22 3.23
CA LYS A 143 9.27 2.37 2.41
C LYS A 143 8.00 2.04 1.64
N LEU A 144 6.88 2.06 2.35
CA LEU A 144 5.57 1.66 1.89
C LEU A 144 4.54 2.62 2.50
N ASP A 145 3.94 3.46 1.67
CA ASP A 145 2.94 4.45 2.07
C ASP A 145 1.96 4.74 0.92
N LEU A 146 0.73 5.12 1.26
CA LEU A 146 -0.31 5.47 0.27
C LEU A 146 -0.13 6.87 -0.32
N HIS A 147 0.91 7.61 0.09
CA HIS A 147 1.26 8.94 -0.40
C HIS A 147 0.15 10.01 -0.23
N VAL A 148 -0.66 9.90 0.83
CA VAL A 148 -1.82 10.77 1.09
C VAL A 148 -1.48 12.17 1.62
N ILE A 149 -0.40 12.32 2.42
CA ILE A 149 -0.07 13.60 3.08
C ILE A 149 0.06 14.78 2.08
N PRO A 150 0.72 14.64 0.91
CA PRO A 150 0.77 15.72 -0.09
C PRO A 150 -0.56 16.05 -0.78
N VAL A 151 -1.59 15.22 -0.65
CA VAL A 151 -2.96 15.51 -1.11
C VAL A 151 -3.68 16.39 -0.08
N TRP A 152 -3.64 16.02 1.20
CA TRP A 152 -4.17 16.84 2.29
C TRP A 152 -3.48 18.21 2.37
N GLN A 153 -2.18 18.30 2.05
CA GLN A 153 -1.44 19.57 1.93
C GLN A 153 -1.94 20.49 0.79
N LYS A 154 -2.75 19.98 -0.15
CA LYS A 154 -3.47 20.80 -1.16
C LYS A 154 -4.86 21.25 -0.68
N GLY A 155 -5.31 20.80 0.50
CA GLY A 155 -6.66 21.02 1.02
C GLY A 155 -7.69 19.98 0.57
N ILE A 156 -7.29 18.97 -0.21
CA ILE A 156 -8.14 17.87 -0.70
C ILE A 156 -8.19 16.79 0.39
N THR A 157 -9.38 16.45 0.86
CA THR A 157 -9.65 15.72 2.10
C THR A 157 -10.88 14.79 2.04
N GLY A 158 -11.48 14.62 0.86
CA GLY A 158 -12.69 13.83 0.60
C GLY A 158 -13.98 14.67 0.58
N LYS A 159 -13.87 15.99 0.71
CA LYS A 159 -14.98 16.86 1.06
C LYS A 159 -16.04 16.91 -0.04
N GLY A 160 -17.28 16.62 0.35
CA GLY A 160 -18.43 16.64 -0.57
C GLY A 160 -18.55 15.38 -1.43
N VAL A 161 -17.75 14.36 -1.14
CA VAL A 161 -17.92 12.98 -1.60
C VAL A 161 -18.53 12.19 -0.45
N VAL A 162 -19.44 11.27 -0.78
CA VAL A 162 -20.19 10.42 0.17
C VAL A 162 -19.81 8.94 -0.14
N ILE A 163 -19.54 8.06 0.86
CA ILE A 163 -18.92 6.73 0.65
C ILE A 163 -19.52 5.60 1.51
N THR A 164 -19.99 4.54 0.86
CA THR A 164 -20.72 3.43 1.48
C THR A 164 -19.88 2.16 1.68
N VAL A 165 -20.14 1.44 2.76
CA VAL A 165 -19.54 0.17 3.20
C VAL A 165 -20.63 -0.91 3.33
N LEU A 166 -20.81 -1.73 2.30
CA LEU A 166 -21.81 -2.82 2.31
C LEU A 166 -21.29 -3.96 3.20
N ASP A 167 -21.83 -4.17 4.40
CA ASP A 167 -21.18 -5.00 5.43
C ASP A 167 -22.14 -5.43 6.60
N ASP A 168 -21.61 -5.61 7.82
CA ASP A 168 -22.33 -6.02 9.04
C ASP A 168 -22.98 -4.88 9.88
N GLY A 169 -22.63 -3.62 9.58
CA GLY A 169 -23.00 -2.38 10.29
C GLY A 169 -22.04 -1.24 9.86
N LEU A 170 -22.24 0.04 10.22
CA LEU A 170 -21.24 1.10 9.87
C LEU A 170 -20.09 0.94 10.81
N GLU A 171 -19.49 2.04 11.27
CA GLU A 171 -20.07 2.50 12.52
C GLU A 171 -20.33 4.12 12.57
N TRP A 172 -21.54 4.73 12.87
CA TRP A 172 -21.94 6.24 12.92
C TRP A 172 -21.68 7.25 14.11
N ASN A 173 -22.35 7.22 15.30
CA ASN A 173 -22.30 8.17 16.43
C ASN A 173 -21.23 8.03 17.54
N HIS A 174 -20.57 6.88 17.71
CA HIS A 174 -19.23 6.87 18.32
C HIS A 174 -18.43 8.04 17.74
N THR A 175 -17.83 8.78 18.66
CA THR A 175 -17.58 10.22 18.49
C THR A 175 -16.58 10.57 17.38
N ASP A 176 -15.94 9.56 16.79
CA ASP A 176 -14.98 9.71 15.70
C ASP A 176 -15.60 9.66 14.29
N ILE A 177 -16.79 9.06 14.11
CA ILE A 177 -17.47 9.04 12.79
C ILE A 177 -18.68 10.00 12.75
N TYR A 178 -19.21 10.42 13.90
CA TYR A 178 -20.49 11.15 14.00
C TYR A 178 -20.64 12.40 13.13
N ALA A 179 -19.58 13.20 12.95
CA ALA A 179 -19.67 14.40 12.08
C ALA A 179 -19.70 14.04 10.58
N ASN A 180 -19.06 12.93 10.21
CA ASN A 180 -18.91 12.44 8.85
C ASN A 180 -20.00 11.42 8.46
N TYR A 181 -20.75 10.87 9.41
CA TYR A 181 -21.93 10.06 9.11
C TYR A 181 -22.99 10.81 8.26
N ASP A 182 -23.71 10.09 7.40
CA ASP A 182 -24.81 10.58 6.58
C ASP A 182 -26.06 9.65 6.55
N PRO A 183 -27.30 10.16 6.77
CA PRO A 183 -28.54 9.37 6.87
C PRO A 183 -29.43 9.23 5.62
N GLU A 184 -29.22 9.98 4.53
CA GLU A 184 -30.08 9.92 3.30
C GLU A 184 -29.85 8.66 2.43
N ALA A 185 -29.69 7.53 3.10
CA ALA A 185 -28.47 6.79 2.91
C ALA A 185 -28.49 5.45 3.67
N SER A 186 -28.93 5.49 4.92
CA SER A 186 -29.03 4.34 5.82
C SER A 186 -30.10 3.36 5.41
N TYR A 187 -29.64 2.11 5.25
CA TYR A 187 -30.52 0.98 5.20
C TYR A 187 -29.96 -0.26 5.89
N ASP A 188 -30.86 -0.91 6.61
CA ASP A 188 -30.71 -2.25 7.14
C ASP A 188 -31.53 -3.20 6.27
N PHE A 189 -30.90 -4.13 5.56
CA PHE A 189 -31.62 -5.16 4.80
C PHE A 189 -31.74 -6.49 5.55
N ASN A 190 -31.18 -6.61 6.76
CA ASN A 190 -31.39 -7.77 7.62
C ASN A 190 -32.69 -7.64 8.42
N ASP A 191 -32.95 -6.46 9.00
CA ASP A 191 -34.15 -6.13 9.78
C ASP A 191 -35.16 -5.22 9.03
N ASN A 192 -34.78 -4.65 7.87
CA ASN A 192 -35.61 -3.83 6.97
C ASN A 192 -36.06 -2.47 7.57
N ASP A 193 -35.10 -1.64 7.99
CA ASP A 193 -35.34 -0.25 8.38
C ASP A 193 -34.16 0.70 8.06
N HIS A 194 -34.12 1.88 8.69
CA HIS A 194 -33.18 2.97 8.42
C HIS A 194 -32.09 3.14 9.50
N ASP A 195 -32.05 2.29 10.53
CA ASP A 195 -31.06 2.32 11.62
C ASP A 195 -30.20 1.04 11.58
N PRO A 196 -29.20 0.98 10.68
CA PRO A 196 -28.41 -0.22 10.47
C PRO A 196 -27.23 -0.26 11.45
N PHE A 197 -27.57 -0.17 12.74
CA PHE A 197 -26.66 -0.36 13.86
C PHE A 197 -26.27 -1.84 13.93
N PRO A 198 -24.99 -2.20 14.05
CA PRO A 198 -24.64 -3.61 14.26
C PRO A 198 -25.22 -4.12 15.58
N ARG A 199 -25.77 -5.32 15.51
CA ARG A 199 -26.30 -6.04 16.65
C ARG A 199 -25.14 -6.53 17.53
N TYR A 200 -24.84 -5.82 18.62
CA TYR A 200 -23.86 -6.28 19.61
C TYR A 200 -24.19 -7.68 20.14
N ASP A 201 -23.19 -8.55 20.19
CA ASP A 201 -23.26 -9.88 20.81
C ASP A 201 -21.99 -10.24 21.61
N PRO A 202 -22.01 -11.31 22.42
CA PRO A 202 -20.86 -11.67 23.26
C PRO A 202 -19.60 -12.11 22.50
N THR A 203 -19.71 -12.45 21.21
CA THR A 203 -18.56 -12.71 20.33
C THR A 203 -18.06 -11.46 19.63
N ASN A 204 -18.85 -10.37 19.64
CA ASN A 204 -18.60 -9.11 18.97
C ASN A 204 -18.26 -9.35 17.50
N GLU A 205 -19.11 -10.08 16.78
CA GLU A 205 -18.87 -10.44 15.39
C GLU A 205 -19.12 -9.26 14.45
N ASN A 206 -20.23 -8.54 14.67
CA ASN A 206 -20.69 -7.39 13.90
C ASN A 206 -19.89 -6.11 14.23
N LYS A 207 -18.67 -6.01 13.70
CA LYS A 207 -17.72 -4.90 13.97
C LYS A 207 -16.83 -4.61 12.76
N HIS A 208 -17.22 -5.03 11.56
CA HIS A 208 -16.32 -5.12 10.41
C HIS A 208 -16.47 -3.91 9.48
N GLY A 209 -17.70 -3.56 9.09
CA GLY A 209 -17.99 -2.32 8.36
C GLY A 209 -17.56 -1.07 9.14
N THR A 210 -17.50 -1.20 10.47
CA THR A 210 -16.95 -0.24 11.43
C THR A 210 -15.58 0.26 11.06
N ARG A 211 -14.74 -0.72 10.80
CA ARG A 211 -13.29 -0.57 10.72
C ARG A 211 -12.99 0.01 9.35
N CYS A 212 -13.66 -0.54 8.35
CA CYS A 212 -13.70 -0.07 6.99
C CYS A 212 -14.09 1.43 6.92
N ALA A 213 -15.19 1.83 7.56
CA ALA A 213 -15.61 3.22 7.56
C ALA A 213 -14.69 4.15 8.35
N GLY A 214 -14.09 3.65 9.44
CA GLY A 214 -13.02 4.37 10.14
C GLY A 214 -11.82 4.66 9.23
N GLU A 215 -11.33 3.65 8.51
CA GLU A 215 -10.23 3.80 7.52
C GLU A 215 -10.57 4.80 6.40
N ILE A 216 -11.83 4.85 5.96
CA ILE A 216 -12.30 5.81 4.96
C ILE A 216 -12.35 7.22 5.55
N ALA A 217 -13.14 7.44 6.61
CA ALA A 217 -13.52 8.79 7.05
C ALA A 217 -13.84 8.92 8.55
N MET A 218 -13.11 8.22 9.45
CA MET A 218 -12.99 8.76 10.81
C MET A 218 -12.40 10.17 10.77
N GLN A 219 -12.83 11.02 11.70
CA GLN A 219 -12.53 12.46 11.72
C GLN A 219 -11.02 12.73 11.90
N ALA A 220 -10.67 14.01 11.86
CA ALA A 220 -9.32 14.48 12.15
C ALA A 220 -9.34 15.59 13.19
N ASN A 221 -8.32 15.63 14.04
CA ASN A 221 -8.10 16.61 15.11
C ASN A 221 -9.16 16.63 16.22
N ASN A 222 -9.78 15.49 16.54
CA ASN A 222 -10.79 15.37 17.60
C ASN A 222 -10.27 14.74 18.91
N HIS A 223 -8.98 14.37 18.96
CA HIS A 223 -8.31 13.68 20.08
C HIS A 223 -8.79 12.23 20.34
N LYS A 224 -9.33 11.54 19.33
CA LYS A 224 -9.74 10.14 19.42
C LYS A 224 -9.15 9.32 18.28
N CYS A 225 -8.95 8.02 18.54
CA CYS A 225 -8.47 7.02 17.59
C CYS A 225 -7.46 7.56 16.56
N GLY A 226 -7.76 7.53 15.26
CA GLY A 226 -6.84 7.90 14.19
C GLY A 226 -7.39 8.99 13.27
N VAL A 227 -7.03 8.93 12.00
CA VAL A 227 -7.53 9.80 10.92
C VAL A 227 -7.88 8.94 9.70
N GLY A 228 -9.07 9.14 9.12
CA GLY A 228 -9.48 8.47 7.88
C GLY A 228 -8.74 9.02 6.66
N VAL A 229 -8.59 8.21 5.60
CA VAL A 229 -7.93 8.66 4.35
C VAL A 229 -8.61 9.91 3.77
N ALA A 230 -9.93 9.96 3.88
CA ALA A 230 -10.84 10.98 3.38
C ALA A 230 -11.67 11.57 4.56
N TYR A 231 -10.98 12.04 5.61
CA TYR A 231 -11.56 12.50 6.88
C TYR A 231 -12.56 13.69 6.83
N ASN A 232 -12.86 14.25 5.65
CA ASN A 232 -13.94 15.23 5.44
C ASN A 232 -15.04 14.73 4.46
N SER A 233 -14.95 13.49 3.99
CA SER A 233 -16.05 12.82 3.29
C SER A 233 -17.25 12.59 4.21
N LYS A 234 -18.40 12.37 3.58
CA LYS A 234 -19.50 11.67 4.23
C LYS A 234 -19.32 10.16 4.10
N VAL A 235 -19.78 9.39 5.09
CA VAL A 235 -19.51 7.95 5.18
C VAL A 235 -20.64 7.14 5.78
N GLY A 236 -20.77 5.92 5.26
CA GLY A 236 -21.76 4.96 5.66
C GLY A 236 -21.64 3.61 4.97
N GLY A 237 -22.76 2.99 4.58
CA GLY A 237 -22.86 1.65 4.03
C GLY A 237 -24.26 1.02 4.07
N ILE A 238 -24.35 -0.31 4.20
CA ILE A 238 -25.62 -1.06 4.31
C ILE A 238 -25.44 -2.29 5.22
N ARG A 239 -26.31 -2.51 6.24
CA ARG A 239 -26.26 -3.71 7.10
C ARG A 239 -26.97 -4.83 6.35
N MET A 240 -26.17 -5.78 5.88
CA MET A 240 -26.63 -6.88 5.02
C MET A 240 -25.97 -8.23 5.35
N LEU A 241 -24.83 -8.24 6.04
CA LEU A 241 -24.13 -9.48 6.44
C LEU A 241 -24.59 -10.09 7.77
N ASP A 242 -25.26 -9.34 8.66
CA ASP A 242 -25.76 -9.86 9.96
C ASP A 242 -27.09 -10.62 9.81
N GLY A 243 -27.14 -11.57 8.87
CA GLY A 243 -28.36 -12.31 8.58
C GLY A 243 -28.26 -13.20 7.34
N ILE A 244 -29.44 -13.56 6.81
CA ILE A 244 -29.54 -14.39 5.60
C ILE A 244 -29.35 -13.51 4.37
N VAL A 245 -28.11 -13.44 3.85
CA VAL A 245 -27.81 -12.80 2.56
C VAL A 245 -28.57 -13.50 1.43
N THR A 246 -29.10 -12.73 0.48
CA THR A 246 -29.77 -13.24 -0.73
C THR A 246 -29.46 -12.35 -1.93
N ASP A 247 -29.60 -12.86 -3.16
CA ASP A 247 -29.48 -12.08 -4.42
C ASP A 247 -30.33 -10.78 -4.39
N ALA A 248 -31.49 -10.79 -3.73
CA ALA A 248 -32.33 -9.60 -3.57
C ALA A 248 -31.74 -8.58 -2.57
N ILE A 249 -31.12 -9.04 -1.49
CA ILE A 249 -30.43 -8.19 -0.51
C ILE A 249 -29.13 -7.63 -1.10
N GLU A 250 -28.31 -8.46 -1.76
CA GLU A 250 -27.12 -8.02 -2.50
C GLU A 250 -27.49 -6.92 -3.51
N ALA A 251 -28.51 -7.17 -4.34
CA ALA A 251 -28.97 -6.21 -5.34
C ALA A 251 -29.48 -4.90 -4.74
N SER A 252 -30.19 -4.97 -3.61
CA SER A 252 -30.72 -3.78 -2.95
C SER A 252 -29.63 -2.98 -2.24
N SER A 253 -28.58 -3.66 -1.78
CA SER A 253 -27.37 -3.06 -1.17
C SER A 253 -26.49 -2.37 -2.22
N ILE A 254 -26.14 -3.08 -3.30
CA ILE A 254 -25.35 -2.57 -4.43
C ILE A 254 -26.09 -1.43 -5.15
N GLY A 255 -27.42 -1.52 -5.23
CA GLY A 255 -28.29 -0.53 -5.85
C GLY A 255 -28.94 0.46 -4.88
N PHE A 256 -28.47 0.60 -3.64
CA PHE A 256 -29.13 1.47 -2.66
C PHE A 256 -28.99 2.95 -3.03
N ASN A 257 -30.09 3.71 -2.85
CA ASN A 257 -30.31 5.12 -3.23
C ASN A 257 -29.47 5.58 -4.44
N PRO A 258 -29.91 5.43 -5.69
CA PRO A 258 -29.11 5.91 -6.83
C PRO A 258 -28.97 7.44 -7.02
N GLY A 259 -28.61 8.22 -5.97
CA GLY A 259 -28.28 9.66 -6.05
C GLY A 259 -27.46 10.38 -4.94
N HIS A 260 -26.99 9.75 -3.83
CA HIS A 260 -26.21 10.35 -2.70
C HIS A 260 -24.68 9.99 -2.41
N VAL A 261 -24.22 8.71 -2.22
CA VAL A 261 -22.79 8.13 -2.39
C VAL A 261 -22.12 8.00 -3.77
N ASP A 262 -20.93 8.57 -3.91
CA ASP A 262 -20.12 8.37 -5.12
C ASP A 262 -19.39 7.00 -5.19
N ILE A 263 -19.06 6.36 -4.05
CA ILE A 263 -18.22 5.15 -3.97
C ILE A 263 -18.81 4.05 -3.07
N TYR A 264 -18.96 2.84 -3.61
CA TYR A 264 -19.33 1.63 -2.86
C TYR A 264 -18.09 0.79 -2.54
N SER A 265 -17.78 0.67 -1.26
CA SER A 265 -16.82 -0.27 -0.67
C SER A 265 -17.57 -1.54 -0.23
N ALA A 266 -17.03 -2.71 -0.57
CA ALA A 266 -17.56 -4.01 -0.16
C ALA A 266 -16.39 -4.95 0.09
N SER A 267 -16.39 -5.60 1.26
CA SER A 267 -15.30 -6.45 1.74
C SER A 267 -15.76 -7.91 1.96
N TRP A 268 -16.76 -8.33 1.18
CA TRP A 268 -17.38 -9.66 1.21
C TRP A 268 -17.43 -10.31 -0.19
N GLY A 269 -17.79 -11.59 -0.21
CA GLY A 269 -17.93 -12.40 -1.42
C GLY A 269 -18.17 -13.87 -1.08
N PRO A 270 -17.96 -14.79 -2.04
CA PRO A 270 -17.98 -16.23 -1.78
C PRO A 270 -16.95 -16.66 -0.72
N ASN A 271 -17.19 -17.81 -0.09
CA ASN A 271 -16.28 -18.36 0.92
C ASN A 271 -14.85 -18.56 0.39
N ASP A 272 -13.85 -17.91 1.04
CA ASP A 272 -12.40 -18.05 0.79
C ASP A 272 -11.81 -19.42 1.21
N ASP A 273 -12.61 -20.48 1.12
CA ASP A 273 -12.24 -21.84 1.48
C ASP A 273 -11.29 -22.52 0.47
N GLY A 274 -11.13 -21.93 -0.72
CA GLY A 274 -10.32 -22.44 -1.82
C GLY A 274 -11.00 -23.52 -2.68
N LYS A 275 -12.31 -23.75 -2.53
CA LYS A 275 -13.11 -24.73 -3.29
C LYS A 275 -14.37 -24.12 -3.93
N THR A 276 -14.91 -23.06 -3.35
CA THR A 276 -16.13 -22.38 -3.83
C THR A 276 -15.89 -21.71 -5.21
N VAL A 277 -16.95 -21.63 -6.02
CA VAL A 277 -17.02 -20.90 -7.30
C VAL A 277 -18.43 -20.37 -7.42
N GLU A 278 -18.57 -19.07 -7.24
CA GLU A 278 -19.84 -18.36 -7.07
C GLU A 278 -19.59 -16.88 -7.39
N GLY A 279 -20.64 -16.16 -7.77
CA GLY A 279 -20.60 -14.76 -8.16
C GLY A 279 -22.00 -14.16 -8.06
N PRO A 280 -22.16 -12.85 -8.29
CA PRO A 280 -23.41 -12.14 -8.05
C PRO A 280 -24.57 -12.80 -8.78
N GLY A 281 -25.72 -12.88 -8.10
CA GLY A 281 -26.95 -13.41 -8.68
C GLY A 281 -27.55 -12.52 -9.77
N ARG A 282 -28.75 -12.87 -10.25
CA ARG A 282 -29.37 -12.18 -11.40
C ARG A 282 -29.81 -10.76 -11.03
N LEU A 283 -30.17 -10.53 -9.77
CA LEU A 283 -30.54 -9.21 -9.27
C LEU A 283 -29.28 -8.40 -8.96
N ALA A 284 -28.26 -8.99 -8.34
CA ALA A 284 -26.99 -8.32 -8.05
C ALA A 284 -26.24 -7.89 -9.32
N GLN A 285 -26.19 -8.74 -10.36
CA GLN A 285 -25.69 -8.37 -11.70
C GLN A 285 -26.45 -7.17 -12.27
N LYS A 286 -27.78 -7.14 -12.12
CA LYS A 286 -28.61 -6.01 -12.55
C LYS A 286 -28.39 -4.75 -11.70
N ALA A 287 -28.07 -4.90 -10.43
CA ALA A 287 -27.71 -3.79 -9.56
C ALA A 287 -26.38 -3.17 -9.98
N PHE A 288 -25.37 -3.96 -10.36
CA PHE A 288 -24.14 -3.43 -10.99
C PHE A 288 -24.42 -2.78 -12.35
N GLU A 289 -25.21 -3.43 -13.22
CA GLU A 289 -25.65 -2.83 -14.49
C GLU A 289 -26.39 -1.50 -14.31
N TYR A 290 -27.12 -1.34 -13.21
CA TYR A 290 -27.87 -0.13 -12.89
C TYR A 290 -26.98 0.91 -12.21
N GLY A 291 -26.09 0.51 -11.31
CA GLY A 291 -24.99 1.28 -10.72
C GLY A 291 -24.17 2.01 -11.79
N VAL A 292 -23.72 1.27 -12.81
CA VAL A 292 -23.02 1.79 -14.00
C VAL A 292 -23.83 2.85 -14.79
N LYS A 293 -25.12 3.04 -14.47
CA LYS A 293 -26.02 4.04 -15.06
C LYS A 293 -26.52 5.08 -14.03
N GLN A 294 -26.62 4.74 -12.73
CA GLN A 294 -27.08 5.54 -11.57
C GLN A 294 -26.56 4.87 -10.26
N THR A 295 -25.86 5.56 -9.35
CA THR A 295 -25.32 5.10 -8.01
C THR A 295 -25.83 6.00 -6.86
N SER A 296 -25.77 5.68 -5.50
CA SER A 296 -25.32 6.55 -4.31
C SER A 296 -26.02 6.48 -2.78
N ALA A 297 -25.55 5.71 -1.69
CA ALA A 297 -26.02 5.31 -0.25
C ALA A 297 -25.53 5.92 1.22
N ASP A 298 -25.43 5.20 2.44
CA ASP A 298 -24.76 5.45 3.87
C ASP A 298 -25.30 4.76 5.29
N LEU A 299 -24.83 4.76 6.65
CA LEU A 299 -25.04 3.65 7.79
C LEU A 299 -24.80 3.84 9.44
N HIS A 300 -24.73 2.91 10.51
CA HIS A 300 -24.65 3.11 12.09
C HIS A 300 -23.61 2.34 13.15
N ASN A 301 -23.26 2.70 14.51
CA ASN A 301 -21.89 2.89 15.34
C ASN A 301 -21.19 2.19 16.63
N ASP A 302 -19.82 2.04 16.61
CA ASP A 302 -18.60 1.90 17.53
C ASP A 302 -17.15 2.04 16.82
N CYS A 303 -16.01 1.33 17.17
CA CYS A 303 -14.63 1.46 16.51
C CYS A 303 -13.51 0.37 16.83
N THR A 304 -12.25 0.46 16.30
CA THR A 304 -11.16 -0.54 16.58
C THR A 304 -9.66 -0.14 16.44
N GLU A 305 -8.74 -1.00 16.95
CA GLU A 305 -7.28 -1.00 16.64
C GLU A 305 -6.76 -2.17 15.76
N THR A 306 -7.41 -3.35 15.72
CA THR A 306 -6.90 -4.56 15.04
C THR A 306 -7.75 -4.98 13.84
N HIS A 307 -7.41 -4.47 12.66
CA HIS A 307 -8.03 -4.84 11.37
C HIS A 307 -6.97 -5.42 10.40
N THR A 308 -7.32 -6.50 9.69
CA THR A 308 -6.39 -7.27 8.85
C THR A 308 -7.11 -7.95 7.69
N GLY A 309 -6.37 -8.32 6.65
CA GLY A 309 -6.89 -8.97 5.44
C GLY A 309 -7.10 -8.01 4.28
N THR A 310 -7.61 -8.54 3.17
CA THR A 310 -8.04 -7.75 1.98
C THR A 310 -9.13 -6.74 2.33
N SER A 311 -9.95 -7.06 3.33
CA SER A 311 -11.04 -6.21 3.83
C SER A 311 -10.61 -4.84 4.35
N ALA A 312 -9.35 -4.68 4.79
CA ALA A 312 -8.76 -3.40 5.18
C ALA A 312 -8.20 -2.62 3.96
N SER A 313 -7.94 -3.31 2.83
CA SER A 313 -7.35 -2.69 1.64
C SER A 313 -8.37 -1.99 0.75
N ALA A 314 -9.61 -2.51 0.66
CA ALA A 314 -10.68 -1.89 -0.12
C ALA A 314 -11.18 -0.54 0.45
N PRO A 315 -11.36 -0.37 1.78
CA PRO A 315 -11.73 0.91 2.38
C PRO A 315 -10.65 1.99 2.20
N LEU A 316 -9.37 1.63 2.39
CA LEU A 316 -8.26 2.54 2.10
C LEU A 316 -8.24 2.98 0.62
N ALA A 317 -8.58 2.09 -0.32
CA ALA A 317 -8.73 2.44 -1.73
C ALA A 317 -9.95 3.36 -1.98
N ALA A 318 -11.10 3.09 -1.36
CA ALA A 318 -12.30 3.93 -1.44
C ALA A 318 -12.02 5.36 -0.94
N GLY A 319 -11.30 5.51 0.18
CA GLY A 319 -10.85 6.82 0.65
C GLY A 319 -9.95 7.54 -0.36
N ILE A 320 -9.01 6.86 -1.02
CA ILE A 320 -8.17 7.47 -2.08
C ILE A 320 -9.03 7.92 -3.27
N PHE A 321 -10.04 7.13 -3.66
CA PHE A 321 -10.95 7.51 -4.73
C PHE A 321 -11.80 8.72 -4.35
N ALA A 322 -12.18 8.89 -3.09
CA ALA A 322 -12.87 10.08 -2.59
C ALA A 322 -12.01 11.35 -2.69
N LEU A 323 -10.71 11.25 -2.38
CA LEU A 323 -9.76 12.36 -2.61
C LEU A 323 -9.70 12.75 -4.11
N ALA A 324 -9.83 11.79 -5.02
CA ALA A 324 -9.81 12.05 -6.46
C ALA A 324 -11.15 12.59 -7.00
N LEU A 325 -12.29 12.22 -6.41
CA LEU A 325 -13.60 12.78 -6.78
C LEU A 325 -13.81 14.20 -6.25
N GLU A 326 -13.28 14.55 -5.07
CA GLU A 326 -13.21 15.97 -4.66
C GLU A 326 -12.36 16.79 -5.66
N ALA A 327 -11.24 16.24 -6.12
CA ALA A 327 -10.37 16.89 -7.09
C ALA A 327 -11.00 17.00 -8.50
N ASN A 328 -11.84 16.04 -8.90
CA ASN A 328 -12.56 16.04 -10.15
C ASN A 328 -13.86 15.20 -10.07
N PRO A 329 -15.03 15.83 -9.80
CA PRO A 329 -16.30 15.11 -9.69
C PRO A 329 -16.91 14.71 -11.06
N ASN A 330 -16.18 14.87 -12.16
CA ASN A 330 -16.61 14.48 -13.51
C ASN A 330 -15.95 13.17 -14.00
N LEU A 331 -15.21 12.47 -13.12
CA LEU A 331 -14.60 11.18 -13.43
C LEU A 331 -15.70 10.10 -13.53
N THR A 332 -15.72 9.36 -14.64
CA THR A 332 -16.53 8.14 -14.72
C THR A 332 -15.86 6.99 -13.96
N TRP A 333 -16.61 5.92 -13.67
CA TRP A 333 -16.05 4.69 -13.08
C TRP A 333 -14.87 4.11 -13.88
N ARG A 334 -14.88 4.26 -15.21
CA ARG A 334 -13.75 3.88 -16.10
C ARG A 334 -12.58 4.84 -16.00
N ASP A 335 -12.83 6.14 -15.84
CA ASP A 335 -11.75 7.12 -15.62
C ASP A 335 -11.00 6.79 -14.32
N MET A 336 -11.70 6.46 -13.24
CA MET A 336 -11.09 6.05 -11.97
C MET A 336 -10.22 4.79 -12.14
N GLN A 337 -10.69 3.78 -12.88
CA GLN A 337 -9.90 2.59 -13.18
C GLN A 337 -8.66 2.91 -14.03
N HIS A 338 -8.79 3.75 -15.06
CA HIS A 338 -7.65 4.21 -15.85
C HIS A 338 -6.62 4.99 -15.02
N LEU A 339 -7.07 5.85 -14.11
CA LEU A 339 -6.21 6.57 -13.15
C LEU A 339 -5.44 5.59 -12.25
N VAL A 340 -6.10 4.58 -11.69
CA VAL A 340 -5.44 3.51 -10.91
C VAL A 340 -4.37 2.80 -11.74
N VAL A 341 -4.73 2.29 -12.92
CA VAL A 341 -3.81 1.58 -13.85
C VAL A 341 -2.57 2.43 -14.19
N TRP A 342 -2.76 3.73 -14.38
CA TRP A 342 -1.69 4.65 -14.78
C TRP A 342 -0.85 5.21 -13.62
N THR A 343 -1.27 5.03 -12.36
CA THR A 343 -0.59 5.63 -11.18
C THR A 343 -0.17 4.63 -10.10
N SER A 344 -0.67 3.39 -10.11
CA SER A 344 -0.24 2.33 -9.19
C SER A 344 1.25 2.00 -9.34
N GLU A 345 1.99 1.95 -8.23
CA GLU A 345 3.45 1.83 -8.19
C GLU A 345 3.90 0.38 -7.96
N TYR A 346 4.69 -0.17 -8.90
CA TYR A 346 5.25 -1.52 -8.75
C TYR A 346 6.57 -1.53 -7.96
N ASP A 347 7.34 -0.45 -7.96
CA ASP A 347 8.70 -0.37 -7.39
C ASP A 347 8.78 -0.77 -5.89
N PRO A 348 7.86 -0.35 -4.98
CA PRO A 348 7.85 -0.82 -3.59
C PRO A 348 7.63 -2.33 -3.44
N LEU A 349 7.06 -2.97 -4.46
CA LEU A 349 6.68 -4.37 -4.48
C LEU A 349 7.55 -5.20 -5.45
N ALA A 350 8.54 -4.61 -6.11
CA ALA A 350 9.29 -5.21 -7.21
C ALA A 350 10.07 -6.48 -6.83
N ASN A 351 10.45 -6.62 -5.56
CA ASN A 351 11.11 -7.82 -5.03
C ASN A 351 10.20 -9.06 -4.96
N ASN A 352 8.90 -8.94 -5.23
CA ASN A 352 7.99 -10.07 -5.27
C ASN A 352 8.05 -10.80 -6.63
N PRO A 353 7.98 -12.15 -6.67
CA PRO A 353 7.92 -12.89 -7.92
C PRO A 353 6.61 -12.63 -8.68
N GLY A 354 6.65 -12.81 -10.00
CA GLY A 354 5.47 -12.75 -10.89
C GLY A 354 5.21 -11.41 -11.57
N TRP A 355 6.04 -10.39 -11.34
CA TRP A 355 6.01 -9.16 -12.14
C TRP A 355 6.41 -9.44 -13.59
N LYS A 356 5.63 -8.89 -14.52
CA LYS A 356 5.87 -8.92 -15.97
C LYS A 356 5.46 -7.58 -16.58
N LYS A 357 6.05 -7.20 -17.72
CA LYS A 357 5.65 -6.03 -18.50
C LYS A 357 4.68 -6.49 -19.59
N ASN A 358 3.52 -5.83 -19.71
CA ASN A 358 2.51 -6.15 -20.72
C ASN A 358 2.84 -5.48 -22.08
N GLY A 359 2.05 -5.77 -23.11
CA GLY A 359 2.25 -5.24 -24.48
C GLY A 359 2.06 -3.73 -24.61
N ALA A 360 1.35 -3.09 -23.68
CA ALA A 360 1.23 -1.63 -23.56
C ALA A 360 2.38 -1.00 -22.74
N GLY A 361 3.31 -1.82 -22.23
CA GLY A 361 4.45 -1.40 -21.42
C GLY A 361 4.17 -1.25 -19.92
N LEU A 362 3.00 -1.68 -19.43
CA LEU A 362 2.61 -1.59 -18.02
C LEU A 362 3.13 -2.79 -17.23
N MET A 363 3.61 -2.55 -16.01
CA MET A 363 4.01 -3.59 -15.06
C MET A 363 2.78 -4.17 -14.37
N VAL A 364 2.66 -5.51 -14.39
CA VAL A 364 1.50 -6.25 -13.87
C VAL A 364 1.90 -7.52 -13.11
N ASN A 365 1.13 -7.89 -12.08
CA ASN A 365 1.33 -9.10 -11.27
C ASN A 365 -0.02 -9.61 -10.71
N SER A 366 -0.30 -10.91 -10.85
CA SER A 366 -1.56 -11.52 -10.37
C SER A 366 -1.84 -11.37 -8.87
N ARG A 367 -0.87 -10.95 -8.06
CA ARG A 367 -1.03 -10.68 -6.61
C ARG A 367 -1.27 -9.21 -6.26
N PHE A 368 -0.93 -8.29 -7.16
CA PHE A 368 -0.83 -6.84 -6.86
C PHE A 368 -1.44 -5.94 -7.96
N GLY A 369 -2.05 -6.52 -8.98
CA GLY A 369 -2.55 -5.78 -10.14
C GLY A 369 -1.43 -5.01 -10.83
N PHE A 370 -1.55 -3.68 -10.85
CA PHE A 370 -0.55 -2.74 -11.40
C PHE A 370 0.42 -2.18 -10.35
N GLY A 371 0.23 -2.49 -9.07
CA GLY A 371 1.05 -1.98 -7.95
C GLY A 371 0.25 -1.22 -6.90
N LEU A 372 0.95 -0.71 -5.88
CA LEU A 372 0.40 0.02 -4.74
C LEU A 372 -0.27 1.34 -5.18
N LEU A 373 -1.42 1.69 -4.63
CA LEU A 373 -2.05 2.99 -4.89
C LEU A 373 -1.17 4.14 -4.37
N ASN A 374 -1.00 5.17 -5.20
CA ASN A 374 -0.25 6.39 -4.89
C ASN A 374 -1.22 7.58 -4.97
N ALA A 375 -1.81 7.96 -3.83
CA ALA A 375 -2.90 8.94 -3.77
C ALA A 375 -2.52 10.28 -4.41
N LYS A 376 -1.29 10.76 -4.16
CA LYS A 376 -0.75 11.96 -4.82
C LYS A 376 -0.72 11.80 -6.34
N ALA A 377 -0.17 10.72 -6.87
CA ALA A 377 -0.09 10.55 -8.33
C ALA A 377 -1.48 10.44 -8.97
N LEU A 378 -2.41 9.75 -8.31
CA LEU A 378 -3.79 9.58 -8.76
C LEU A 378 -4.54 10.92 -8.81
N VAL A 379 -4.48 11.71 -7.72
CA VAL A 379 -5.10 13.04 -7.64
C VAL A 379 -4.43 14.07 -8.57
N ASP A 380 -3.10 14.01 -8.74
CA ASP A 380 -2.37 14.91 -9.64
C ASP A 380 -2.69 14.65 -11.12
N LEU A 381 -3.02 13.41 -11.48
CA LEU A 381 -3.45 13.03 -12.83
C LEU A 381 -4.94 13.27 -13.07
N ALA A 382 -5.76 13.19 -12.01
CA ALA A 382 -7.21 13.42 -12.05
C ALA A 382 -7.62 14.87 -12.33
N ASP A 383 -6.74 15.85 -12.09
CA ASP A 383 -6.98 17.29 -12.27
C ASP A 383 -7.71 17.59 -13.60
N PRO A 384 -8.88 18.25 -13.59
CA PRO A 384 -9.70 18.43 -14.79
C PRO A 384 -9.01 19.28 -15.89
N ARG A 385 -7.92 19.98 -15.55
CA ARG A 385 -7.10 20.71 -16.54
C ARG A 385 -6.27 19.76 -17.39
N THR A 386 -5.79 18.65 -16.82
CA THR A 386 -4.96 17.64 -17.49
C THR A 386 -5.75 16.41 -17.93
N TRP A 387 -6.65 15.89 -17.09
CA TRP A 387 -7.44 14.70 -17.41
C TRP A 387 -8.38 14.93 -18.59
N ARG A 388 -8.51 13.91 -19.44
CA ARG A 388 -9.51 13.87 -20.51
C ARG A 388 -10.23 12.54 -20.40
N SER A 389 -11.54 12.60 -20.16
CA SER A 389 -12.34 11.40 -19.92
C SER A 389 -12.23 10.43 -21.08
N VAL A 390 -12.15 9.14 -20.75
CA VAL A 390 -11.87 8.11 -21.75
C VAL A 390 -13.03 7.94 -22.74
N PRO A 391 -12.75 7.54 -24.01
CA PRO A 391 -13.81 7.34 -25.00
C PRO A 391 -14.90 6.35 -24.56
N GLU A 392 -16.03 6.34 -25.27
CA GLU A 392 -17.15 5.43 -25.01
C GLU A 392 -16.71 3.95 -24.94
N LYS A 393 -17.19 3.21 -23.92
CA LYS A 393 -16.92 1.76 -23.78
C LYS A 393 -17.51 1.01 -24.98
N LYS A 394 -16.66 0.29 -25.71
CA LYS A 394 -17.06 -0.72 -26.70
C LYS A 394 -16.84 -2.12 -26.18
N GLU A 395 -17.47 -3.08 -26.84
CA GLU A 395 -17.48 -4.50 -26.46
C GLU A 395 -17.51 -5.39 -27.70
N CYS A 396 -16.49 -6.23 -27.86
CA CYS A 396 -16.35 -7.13 -28.99
C CYS A 396 -16.34 -8.58 -28.51
N VAL A 397 -17.39 -9.33 -28.86
CA VAL A 397 -17.53 -10.75 -28.53
C VAL A 397 -16.94 -11.60 -29.66
N VAL A 398 -15.78 -12.20 -29.42
CA VAL A 398 -15.12 -13.15 -30.31
C VAL A 398 -15.54 -14.56 -29.92
N LYS A 399 -16.05 -15.35 -30.86
CA LYS A 399 -16.42 -16.76 -30.64
C LYS A 399 -16.36 -17.56 -31.94
N ASP A 400 -16.10 -18.84 -31.81
CA ASP A 400 -16.26 -19.83 -32.88
C ASP A 400 -17.64 -20.51 -32.73
N ASN A 401 -18.51 -20.38 -33.74
CA ASN A 401 -19.85 -20.99 -33.73
C ASN A 401 -19.83 -22.47 -34.12
N ASP A 402 -18.78 -22.90 -34.83
CA ASP A 402 -18.62 -24.28 -35.33
C ASP A 402 -17.72 -25.12 -34.39
N PHE A 403 -17.31 -24.53 -33.25
CA PHE A 403 -16.42 -25.12 -32.27
C PHE A 403 -16.91 -26.49 -31.78
N GLN A 404 -16.16 -27.54 -32.10
CA GLN A 404 -16.43 -28.89 -31.60
C GLN A 404 -15.78 -29.08 -30.21
N PRO A 405 -16.52 -29.61 -29.22
CA PRO A 405 -15.99 -29.84 -27.87
C PRO A 405 -14.67 -30.62 -27.85
N ARG A 406 -13.65 -30.08 -27.19
CA ARG A 406 -12.30 -30.66 -27.14
C ARG A 406 -12.11 -31.42 -25.83
N ALA A 407 -11.84 -32.72 -25.91
CA ALA A 407 -11.58 -33.57 -24.76
C ALA A 407 -10.28 -33.16 -24.05
N LEU A 408 -10.35 -33.07 -22.72
CA LEU A 408 -9.23 -32.81 -21.82
C LEU A 408 -9.02 -34.06 -20.96
N LYS A 409 -7.78 -34.57 -20.94
CA LYS A 409 -7.40 -35.80 -20.22
C LYS A 409 -6.45 -35.47 -19.08
N ALA A 410 -6.39 -36.35 -18.09
CA ALA A 410 -5.34 -36.42 -17.07
C ALA A 410 -3.95 -36.09 -17.64
N ASN A 411 -3.26 -35.15 -16.99
CA ASN A 411 -1.92 -34.66 -17.37
C ASN A 411 -1.79 -34.18 -18.83
N GLY A 412 -2.91 -33.90 -19.49
CA GLY A 412 -2.95 -33.38 -20.85
C GLY A 412 -3.20 -31.87 -20.88
N GLU A 413 -3.11 -31.30 -22.07
CA GLU A 413 -3.47 -29.91 -22.32
C GLU A 413 -4.37 -29.75 -23.55
N VAL A 414 -5.22 -28.73 -23.51
CA VAL A 414 -5.98 -28.24 -24.65
C VAL A 414 -5.52 -26.81 -24.94
N ILE A 415 -4.98 -26.61 -26.14
CA ILE A 415 -4.67 -25.29 -26.68
C ILE A 415 -5.81 -24.86 -27.61
N ILE A 416 -6.23 -23.59 -27.53
CA ILE A 416 -7.14 -22.96 -28.49
C ILE A 416 -6.48 -21.66 -28.97
N GLU A 417 -6.18 -21.59 -30.26
CA GLU A 417 -5.79 -20.37 -30.94
C GLU A 417 -7.07 -19.61 -31.36
N ILE A 418 -7.12 -18.32 -31.03
CA ILE A 418 -8.26 -17.44 -31.21
C ILE A 418 -7.79 -16.24 -32.07
N PRO A 419 -7.77 -16.37 -33.41
CA PRO A 419 -7.46 -15.26 -34.30
C PRO A 419 -8.61 -14.26 -34.30
N THR A 420 -8.30 -12.98 -34.06
CA THR A 420 -9.31 -11.90 -34.00
C THR A 420 -8.83 -10.61 -34.65
N ARG A 421 -9.79 -9.90 -35.26
CA ARG A 421 -9.65 -8.50 -35.69
C ARG A 421 -10.34 -7.54 -34.73
N ALA A 422 -10.73 -7.98 -33.53
CA ALA A 422 -11.35 -7.17 -32.48
C ALA A 422 -12.49 -6.24 -32.96
N CYS A 423 -13.35 -6.79 -33.83
CA CYS A 423 -14.49 -6.11 -34.45
C CYS A 423 -14.12 -4.90 -35.34
N GLU A 424 -12.88 -4.82 -35.84
CA GLU A 424 -12.42 -3.85 -36.83
C GLU A 424 -13.40 -3.73 -38.02
N GLY A 425 -13.76 -2.49 -38.36
CA GLY A 425 -14.77 -2.17 -39.37
C GLY A 425 -16.21 -2.13 -38.86
N GLN A 426 -16.45 -2.37 -37.56
CA GLN A 426 -17.76 -2.29 -36.90
C GLN A 426 -17.76 -1.19 -35.82
N GLU A 427 -18.93 -0.74 -35.38
CA GLU A 427 -19.09 0.33 -34.37
C GLU A 427 -18.56 -0.05 -32.98
N ASN A 428 -18.33 -1.34 -32.73
CA ASN A 428 -17.76 -1.90 -31.51
C ASN A 428 -16.31 -2.36 -31.67
N ALA A 429 -15.58 -1.86 -32.68
CA ALA A 429 -14.15 -2.10 -32.84
C ALA A 429 -13.36 -1.62 -31.61
N ILE A 430 -12.38 -2.42 -31.15
CA ILE A 430 -11.51 -2.09 -30.02
C ILE A 430 -10.05 -2.07 -30.46
N ASN A 431 -9.39 -0.92 -30.26
CA ASN A 431 -7.97 -0.70 -30.57
C ASN A 431 -7.11 -0.52 -29.31
N SER A 432 -7.73 -0.25 -28.15
CA SER A 432 -7.07 -0.19 -26.84
C SER A 432 -7.94 -0.93 -25.82
N LEU A 433 -7.41 -1.99 -25.23
CA LEU A 433 -8.10 -2.78 -24.22
C LEU A 433 -8.24 -2.09 -22.86
N GLU A 434 -9.28 -2.49 -22.14
CA GLU A 434 -9.46 -2.29 -20.70
C GLU A 434 -9.52 -3.67 -20.03
N HIS A 435 -10.69 -4.30 -20.07
CA HIS A 435 -10.97 -5.61 -19.51
C HIS A 435 -11.01 -6.68 -20.60
N VAL A 436 -10.59 -7.89 -20.27
CA VAL A 436 -10.81 -9.09 -21.09
C VAL A 436 -11.51 -10.14 -20.24
N GLN A 437 -12.63 -10.68 -20.73
CA GLN A 437 -13.28 -11.85 -20.15
C GLN A 437 -13.13 -13.04 -21.10
N PHE A 438 -12.95 -14.22 -20.53
CA PHE A 438 -13.03 -15.49 -21.23
C PHE A 438 -14.18 -16.30 -20.63
N GLU A 439 -15.33 -16.30 -21.29
CA GLU A 439 -16.49 -17.10 -20.91
C GLU A 439 -16.26 -18.55 -21.37
N ALA A 440 -16.42 -19.55 -20.51
CA ALA A 440 -16.33 -20.95 -20.94
C ALA A 440 -17.23 -21.92 -20.19
N THR A 441 -17.62 -23.00 -20.88
CA THR A 441 -18.13 -24.23 -20.27
C THR A 441 -17.07 -25.31 -20.35
N ILE A 442 -16.58 -25.76 -19.18
CA ILE A 442 -15.55 -26.78 -19.03
C ILE A 442 -16.08 -27.83 -18.07
N GLU A 443 -16.41 -29.01 -18.59
CA GLU A 443 -16.76 -30.18 -17.79
C GLU A 443 -15.46 -30.87 -17.34
N TYR A 444 -15.30 -31.18 -16.05
CA TYR A 444 -14.10 -31.89 -15.55
C TYR A 444 -14.36 -32.65 -14.25
N SER A 445 -13.77 -33.85 -14.14
CA SER A 445 -13.91 -34.76 -12.99
C SER A 445 -13.50 -34.15 -11.65
N ARG A 446 -12.47 -33.28 -11.64
CA ARG A 446 -12.03 -32.52 -10.46
C ARG A 446 -11.54 -31.13 -10.86
N ARG A 447 -12.42 -30.14 -10.70
CA ARG A 447 -12.22 -28.75 -11.12
C ARG A 447 -10.98 -28.07 -10.57
N GLY A 448 -10.54 -28.42 -9.35
CA GLY A 448 -9.34 -27.85 -8.72
C GLY A 448 -8.02 -28.19 -9.39
N ASP A 449 -7.98 -29.23 -10.22
CA ASP A 449 -6.78 -29.68 -10.93
C ASP A 449 -6.52 -28.89 -12.22
N LEU A 450 -7.47 -28.06 -12.64
CA LEU A 450 -7.40 -27.25 -13.84
C LEU A 450 -6.54 -25.99 -13.63
N HIS A 451 -5.57 -25.80 -14.51
CA HIS A 451 -4.87 -24.53 -14.69
C HIS A 451 -5.28 -23.93 -16.04
N VAL A 452 -5.74 -22.66 -16.04
CA VAL A 452 -6.17 -21.95 -17.25
C VAL A 452 -5.29 -20.72 -17.43
N THR A 453 -4.69 -20.58 -18.60
CA THR A 453 -3.86 -19.42 -19.00
C THR A 453 -4.35 -18.87 -20.34
N LEU A 454 -4.41 -17.54 -20.44
CA LEU A 454 -4.71 -16.79 -21.66
C LEU A 454 -3.52 -15.89 -22.00
N THR A 455 -3.01 -16.00 -23.23
CA THR A 455 -1.95 -15.15 -23.78
C THR A 455 -2.53 -14.22 -24.84
N SER A 456 -2.24 -12.92 -24.75
CA SER A 456 -2.66 -11.92 -25.75
C SER A 456 -1.86 -11.98 -27.05
N ALA A 457 -2.39 -11.35 -28.09
CA ALA A 457 -1.69 -11.15 -29.36
C ALA A 457 -0.34 -10.41 -29.22
N ALA A 458 -0.16 -9.61 -28.16
CA ALA A 458 1.10 -8.94 -27.82
C ALA A 458 2.05 -9.80 -26.96
N GLY A 459 1.68 -11.04 -26.63
CA GLY A 459 2.49 -11.98 -25.84
C GLY A 459 2.23 -11.96 -24.32
N THR A 460 1.30 -11.14 -23.82
CA THR A 460 1.01 -11.05 -22.38
C THR A 460 0.26 -12.28 -21.90
N SER A 461 0.99 -13.24 -21.34
CA SER A 461 0.44 -14.45 -20.70
C SER A 461 -0.11 -14.16 -19.30
N THR A 462 -1.33 -14.63 -19.02
CA THR A 462 -2.02 -14.49 -17.73
C THR A 462 -2.70 -15.77 -17.30
N VAL A 463 -2.40 -16.21 -16.07
CA VAL A 463 -3.16 -17.25 -15.37
C VAL A 463 -4.54 -16.70 -15.01
N LEU A 464 -5.58 -17.30 -15.57
CA LEU A 464 -7.00 -17.04 -15.30
C LEU A 464 -7.56 -17.96 -14.20
N LEU A 465 -6.99 -19.16 -14.08
CA LEU A 465 -7.27 -20.10 -13.00
C LEU A 465 -5.97 -20.80 -12.61
N ALA A 466 -5.59 -20.70 -11.34
CA ALA A 466 -4.53 -21.50 -10.74
C ALA A 466 -5.09 -22.80 -10.15
N GLU A 467 -4.23 -23.79 -9.92
CA GLU A 467 -4.58 -25.02 -9.21
C GLU A 467 -5.12 -24.71 -7.81
N ARG A 468 -6.17 -25.43 -7.41
CA ARG A 468 -6.82 -25.30 -6.09
C ARG A 468 -6.99 -26.66 -5.45
N GLU A 469 -6.00 -27.07 -4.65
CA GLU A 469 -5.93 -28.39 -4.00
C GLU A 469 -7.24 -28.81 -3.31
N ARG A 470 -7.97 -27.86 -2.72
CA ARG A 470 -9.21 -28.11 -1.96
C ARG A 470 -10.45 -28.30 -2.83
N ASP A 471 -10.44 -27.86 -4.10
CA ASP A 471 -11.59 -28.01 -4.99
C ASP A 471 -11.66 -29.42 -5.58
N THR A 472 -12.44 -30.27 -4.93
CA THR A 472 -12.76 -31.63 -5.40
C THR A 472 -14.03 -31.68 -6.25
N SER A 473 -14.57 -30.55 -6.71
CA SER A 473 -15.87 -30.50 -7.39
C SER A 473 -15.83 -31.11 -8.79
N PRO A 474 -16.78 -32.00 -9.16
CA PRO A 474 -16.99 -32.47 -10.52
C PRO A 474 -17.87 -31.52 -11.36
N ASN A 475 -18.36 -30.42 -10.78
CA ASN A 475 -19.33 -29.53 -11.43
C ASN A 475 -18.72 -28.69 -12.57
N GLY A 476 -17.39 -28.61 -12.64
CA GLY A 476 -16.68 -27.82 -13.63
C GLY A 476 -17.05 -26.33 -13.63
N PHE A 477 -16.99 -25.73 -14.81
CA PHE A 477 -17.38 -24.35 -15.10
C PHE A 477 -18.46 -24.37 -16.19
N LYS A 478 -19.45 -23.48 -16.09
CA LYS A 478 -20.58 -23.41 -17.02
C LYS A 478 -20.89 -21.96 -17.35
N ASN A 479 -20.59 -21.54 -18.58
CA ASN A 479 -20.61 -20.13 -19.02
C ASN A 479 -19.94 -19.21 -17.98
N TRP A 480 -18.76 -19.61 -17.47
CA TRP A 480 -18.07 -18.87 -16.41
C TRP A 480 -17.12 -17.84 -17.00
N ASP A 481 -17.27 -16.57 -16.61
CA ASP A 481 -16.43 -15.45 -17.05
C ASP A 481 -15.13 -15.34 -16.24
N PHE A 482 -14.04 -15.84 -16.80
CA PHE A 482 -12.71 -15.60 -16.28
C PHE A 482 -12.21 -14.22 -16.73
N MET A 483 -12.11 -13.24 -15.82
CA MET A 483 -11.73 -11.86 -16.14
C MET A 483 -10.24 -11.56 -15.88
N SER A 484 -9.64 -10.72 -16.72
CA SER A 484 -8.28 -10.18 -16.56
C SER A 484 -8.21 -8.71 -16.97
N VAL A 485 -7.43 -7.93 -16.21
CA VAL A 485 -7.01 -6.56 -16.54
C VAL A 485 -5.54 -6.47 -16.98
N HIS A 486 -4.77 -7.58 -16.98
CA HIS A 486 -3.32 -7.52 -17.27
C HIS A 486 -2.97 -7.01 -18.69
N THR A 487 -3.92 -7.07 -19.62
CA THR A 487 -3.75 -6.64 -21.03
C THR A 487 -4.26 -5.21 -21.28
N TRP A 488 -4.50 -4.42 -20.23
CA TRP A 488 -4.96 -3.02 -20.34
C TRP A 488 -4.01 -2.20 -21.22
N GLY A 489 -4.57 -1.42 -22.12
CA GLY A 489 -3.86 -0.60 -23.11
C GLY A 489 -3.36 -1.34 -24.36
N GLU A 490 -3.41 -2.68 -24.40
CA GLU A 490 -2.95 -3.43 -25.57
C GLU A 490 -3.90 -3.29 -26.76
N ASN A 491 -3.35 -3.35 -27.97
CA ASN A 491 -4.15 -3.60 -29.16
C ASN A 491 -4.50 -5.10 -29.21
N PRO A 492 -5.79 -5.47 -29.20
CA PRO A 492 -6.21 -6.88 -29.17
C PRO A 492 -6.13 -7.62 -30.53
N ILE A 493 -5.81 -6.95 -31.64
CA ILE A 493 -5.79 -7.57 -32.97
C ILE A 493 -4.63 -8.56 -33.10
N GLY A 494 -4.93 -9.77 -33.57
CA GLY A 494 -3.96 -10.85 -33.77
C GLY A 494 -4.48 -12.20 -33.24
N THR A 495 -3.58 -13.13 -32.95
CA THR A 495 -3.94 -14.45 -32.40
C THR A 495 -3.74 -14.48 -30.89
N TRP A 496 -4.83 -14.72 -30.17
CA TRP A 496 -4.80 -15.03 -28.73
C TRP A 496 -4.63 -16.54 -28.54
N THR A 497 -4.02 -16.96 -27.44
CA THR A 497 -3.81 -18.39 -27.14
C THR A 497 -4.34 -18.72 -25.75
N LEU A 498 -5.40 -19.53 -25.70
CA LEU A 498 -5.85 -20.18 -24.47
C LEU A 498 -5.11 -21.50 -24.29
N ARG A 499 -4.69 -21.80 -23.05
CA ARG A 499 -4.20 -23.11 -22.63
C ARG A 499 -4.96 -23.55 -21.38
N ILE A 500 -5.50 -24.77 -21.41
CA ILE A 500 -6.10 -25.45 -20.27
C ILE A 500 -5.30 -26.73 -20.02
N THR A 501 -4.80 -26.94 -18.80
CA THR A 501 -3.90 -28.04 -18.44
C THR A 501 -4.32 -28.67 -17.11
N ASP A 502 -4.19 -29.99 -16.96
CA ASP A 502 -4.28 -30.66 -15.65
C ASP A 502 -2.89 -30.69 -14.99
N MET A 503 -2.77 -30.10 -13.80
CA MET A 503 -1.52 -29.99 -13.04
C MET A 503 -1.27 -31.14 -12.06
N SER A 504 -2.27 -31.97 -11.79
CA SER A 504 -2.37 -32.77 -10.57
C SER A 504 -1.54 -34.07 -10.55
N GLY A 505 -1.01 -34.49 -11.71
CA GLY A 505 -0.39 -35.79 -11.90
C GLY A 505 -1.39 -36.97 -11.98
N ARG A 506 -2.70 -36.75 -11.79
CA ARG A 506 -3.68 -37.81 -11.53
C ARG A 506 -4.22 -38.46 -12.81
N ILE A 507 -3.80 -39.70 -13.04
CA ILE A 507 -4.10 -40.51 -14.24
C ILE A 507 -5.62 -40.71 -14.52
N GLN A 508 -6.49 -40.49 -13.53
CA GLN A 508 -7.94 -40.74 -13.64
C GLN A 508 -8.81 -39.52 -13.99
N ASN A 509 -8.22 -38.32 -14.13
CA ASN A 509 -8.99 -37.13 -14.48
C ASN A 509 -9.44 -37.13 -15.95
N GLU A 510 -10.67 -36.67 -16.21
CA GLU A 510 -11.23 -36.54 -17.55
C GLU A 510 -12.29 -35.43 -17.65
N GLY A 511 -12.50 -34.94 -18.87
CA GLY A 511 -13.55 -34.00 -19.21
C GLY A 511 -13.35 -33.36 -20.58
N ARG A 512 -13.85 -32.14 -20.76
CA ARG A 512 -13.81 -31.40 -22.03
C ARG A 512 -14.14 -29.92 -21.87
N ILE A 513 -13.56 -29.09 -22.72
CA ILE A 513 -14.13 -27.75 -23.00
C ILE A 513 -15.24 -27.90 -24.05
N VAL A 514 -16.43 -27.42 -23.70
CA VAL A 514 -17.66 -27.57 -24.50
C VAL A 514 -17.88 -26.37 -25.41
N ASN A 515 -17.68 -25.16 -24.88
CA ASN A 515 -17.79 -23.90 -25.61
C ASN A 515 -16.91 -22.83 -24.97
N TRP A 516 -16.71 -21.72 -25.69
CA TRP A 516 -16.02 -20.53 -25.19
C TRP A 516 -16.46 -19.25 -25.91
N LYS A 517 -16.22 -18.10 -25.27
CA LYS A 517 -16.21 -16.76 -25.88
C LYS A 517 -15.02 -15.97 -25.30
N LEU A 518 -14.38 -15.16 -26.13
CA LEU A 518 -13.42 -14.14 -25.71
C LEU A 518 -14.11 -12.78 -25.86
N ILE A 519 -14.47 -12.15 -24.74
CA ILE A 519 -15.14 -10.86 -24.70
C ILE A 519 -14.08 -9.80 -24.40
N LEU A 520 -13.93 -8.87 -25.33
CA LEU A 520 -12.99 -7.76 -25.24
C LEU A 520 -13.78 -6.51 -24.87
N HIS A 521 -13.33 -5.76 -23.87
CA HIS A 521 -13.86 -4.43 -23.54
C HIS A 521 -12.75 -3.39 -23.68
N GLY A 522 -13.11 -2.19 -24.12
CA GLY A 522 -12.12 -1.14 -24.34
C GLY A 522 -12.67 0.00 -25.21
N THR A 523 -11.77 0.63 -25.96
CA THR A 523 -12.07 1.81 -26.78
C THR A 523 -11.59 1.67 -28.22
N SER A 524 -12.33 2.28 -29.15
CA SER A 524 -11.97 2.33 -30.57
C SER A 524 -10.82 3.27 -30.89
N SER A 525 -10.44 4.14 -29.95
CA SER A 525 -9.31 5.07 -30.03
C SER A 525 -8.55 5.11 -28.71
N GLN A 526 -7.22 5.16 -28.77
CA GLN A 526 -6.38 5.15 -27.58
C GLN A 526 -6.64 6.39 -26.69
N PRO A 527 -6.89 6.23 -25.38
CA PRO A 527 -7.11 7.34 -24.45
C PRO A 527 -5.92 8.31 -24.38
N GLU A 528 -6.20 9.59 -24.11
CA GLU A 528 -5.21 10.68 -24.18
C GLU A 528 -3.98 10.43 -23.31
N HIS A 529 -4.17 9.98 -22.07
CA HIS A 529 -3.08 9.68 -21.13
C HIS A 529 -2.18 8.52 -21.59
N MET A 530 -2.67 7.64 -22.46
CA MET A 530 -1.94 6.45 -22.95
C MET A 530 -1.15 6.70 -24.25
N LYS A 531 -1.32 7.86 -24.90
CA LYS A 531 -0.60 8.21 -26.15
C LYS A 531 0.90 8.41 -25.95
N GLN A 532 1.34 8.62 -24.71
CA GLN A 532 2.73 8.59 -24.31
C GLN A 532 2.95 7.33 -23.45
N PRO A 533 4.07 6.61 -23.59
CA PRO A 533 4.33 5.41 -22.80
C PRO A 533 4.43 5.76 -21.31
N ARG A 534 3.90 4.90 -20.43
CA ARG A 534 4.00 5.09 -18.98
C ARG A 534 5.47 5.07 -18.55
N VAL A 535 5.94 6.18 -17.98
CA VAL A 535 7.29 6.29 -17.40
C VAL A 535 7.24 5.85 -15.94
N TYR A 536 8.00 4.82 -15.60
CA TYR A 536 8.20 4.40 -14.21
C TYR A 536 9.40 5.12 -13.61
N THR A 537 9.15 6.11 -12.77
CA THR A 537 10.15 6.63 -11.82
C THR A 537 10.29 5.65 -10.66
N SER A 538 11.50 5.42 -10.15
CA SER A 538 11.63 4.71 -8.87
C SER A 538 10.94 5.51 -7.76
N TYR A 539 10.22 4.79 -6.91
CA TYR A 539 9.55 5.32 -5.71
C TYR A 539 10.52 6.07 -4.78
N ASN A 540 11.82 5.75 -4.89
CA ASN A 540 12.89 6.35 -4.09
C ASN A 540 13.48 7.65 -4.68
N THR A 541 13.22 8.03 -5.94
CA THR A 541 13.84 9.23 -6.55
C THR A 541 13.07 10.53 -6.29
N VAL A 542 11.86 10.46 -5.72
CA VAL A 542 10.97 11.62 -5.49
C VAL A 542 11.35 12.43 -4.23
N GLN A 543 12.61 12.84 -4.10
CA GLN A 543 13.04 13.92 -3.19
C GLN A 543 14.05 14.91 -3.82
N ASN A 544 13.99 15.11 -5.15
CA ASN A 544 14.75 16.18 -5.81
C ASN A 544 13.94 16.95 -6.88
N ASP A 545 12.61 16.98 -6.76
CA ASP A 545 11.72 17.75 -7.65
C ASP A 545 11.82 19.27 -7.38
N ARG A 546 12.92 19.85 -7.88
CA ARG A 546 13.21 21.30 -7.93
C ARG A 546 14.00 21.73 -9.16
N ARG A 547 14.26 20.83 -10.11
CA ARG A 547 14.83 21.14 -11.44
C ARG A 547 14.12 20.27 -12.48
N GLY A 548 13.76 20.88 -13.60
CA GLY A 548 13.09 20.19 -14.69
C GLY A 548 13.98 19.16 -15.39
N VAL A 549 13.33 18.33 -16.20
CA VAL A 549 13.92 17.21 -16.96
C VAL A 549 15.21 17.61 -17.70
N GLU A 550 16.34 17.07 -17.24
CA GLU A 550 17.49 16.81 -18.11
C GLU A 550 17.34 15.39 -18.65
N LYS A 551 17.44 15.24 -19.97
CA LYS A 551 17.42 13.91 -20.61
C LYS A 551 18.77 13.25 -20.36
N MET A 552 18.79 12.08 -19.74
CA MET A 552 19.93 11.18 -19.91
C MET A 552 19.95 10.68 -21.36
N VAL A 553 21.13 10.73 -21.96
CA VAL A 553 21.40 10.22 -23.30
C VAL A 553 21.67 8.72 -23.20
N ASP A 554 21.43 7.98 -24.28
CA ASP A 554 21.68 6.55 -24.37
C ASP A 554 23.14 6.20 -24.00
N LEU A 555 23.31 5.08 -23.28
CA LEU A 555 24.61 4.42 -23.09
C LEU A 555 24.51 3.02 -23.68
N GLU A 556 25.54 2.65 -24.44
CA GLU A 556 25.51 1.59 -25.44
C GLU A 556 25.69 0.18 -24.84
N GLU A 557 25.50 -0.83 -25.68
CA GLU A 557 25.68 -2.25 -25.34
C GLU A 557 27.16 -2.60 -25.12
N GLU A 558 27.48 -3.37 -24.07
CA GLU A 558 28.64 -4.27 -24.09
C GLU A 558 28.25 -5.68 -23.62
N GLN A 559 28.85 -6.68 -24.26
CA GLN A 559 28.58 -8.11 -24.07
C GLN A 559 29.68 -8.80 -23.24
N PRO A 560 29.45 -10.03 -22.73
CA PRO A 560 30.17 -10.52 -21.55
C PRO A 560 31.54 -11.13 -21.84
N THR A 561 32.37 -11.21 -20.79
CA THR A 561 33.57 -12.05 -20.73
C THR A 561 33.52 -12.97 -19.51
N GLN A 562 34.14 -14.15 -19.62
CA GLN A 562 34.26 -15.15 -18.55
C GLN A 562 35.75 -15.35 -18.20
N GLU A 563 36.06 -15.50 -16.91
CA GLU A 563 36.56 -16.74 -16.29
C GLU A 563 37.12 -16.48 -14.88
N ASN A 564 37.53 -17.56 -14.19
CA ASN A 564 37.78 -17.69 -12.74
C ASN A 564 39.22 -18.25 -12.52
N PRO A 565 39.66 -18.62 -11.29
CA PRO A 565 39.43 -18.06 -9.94
C PRO A 565 40.78 -17.89 -9.15
N LYS A 566 40.75 -17.39 -7.88
CA LYS A 566 41.39 -18.06 -6.70
C LYS A 566 41.41 -17.28 -5.36
N GLU A 567 41.48 -18.10 -4.29
CA GLU A 567 42.15 -17.91 -2.99
C GLU A 567 41.67 -16.84 -1.96
N ASN A 568 40.95 -17.35 -0.94
CA ASN A 568 41.03 -16.94 0.48
C ASN A 568 42.34 -17.51 1.11
N PRO A 569 42.86 -17.07 2.29
CA PRO A 569 42.08 -16.61 3.46
C PRO A 569 42.71 -15.50 4.36
N VAL A 570 42.01 -15.11 5.44
CA VAL A 570 42.45 -15.23 6.86
C VAL A 570 41.38 -14.62 7.80
N VAL A 571 41.13 -15.25 8.95
CA VAL A 571 40.25 -14.74 10.01
C VAL A 571 41.09 -14.30 11.21
N SER A 572 40.81 -13.11 11.76
CA SER A 572 41.35 -12.63 13.04
C SER A 572 40.23 -12.45 14.08
N LYS A 573 40.53 -12.70 15.35
CA LYS A 573 39.58 -12.63 16.48
C LYS A 573 39.70 -11.29 17.21
N SER A 574 38.60 -10.86 17.84
CA SER A 574 38.62 -9.85 18.91
C SER A 574 38.10 -10.47 20.23
N PRO A 575 38.60 -10.03 21.40
CA PRO A 575 38.34 -10.70 22.68
C PRO A 575 37.12 -10.18 23.45
N SER A 576 36.70 -10.94 24.46
CA SER A 576 35.69 -10.60 25.47
C SER A 576 36.32 -10.18 26.81
N ILE A 577 35.49 -9.64 27.72
CA ILE A 577 35.58 -9.46 29.20
C ILE A 577 34.89 -8.11 29.55
N SER A 578 33.62 -8.10 30.01
CA SER A 578 33.13 -8.16 31.42
C SER A 578 33.19 -6.79 32.15
N SER A 579 32.32 -6.41 33.10
CA SER A 579 31.03 -6.94 33.61
C SER A 579 30.44 -5.99 34.69
N VAL A 580 29.17 -6.20 35.11
CA VAL A 580 28.45 -5.54 36.25
C VAL A 580 27.99 -4.09 35.98
N GLY A 581 26.76 -3.66 36.31
CA GLY A 581 25.57 -4.36 36.85
C GLY A 581 24.33 -3.44 36.74
N ASP A 582 23.18 -3.94 36.26
CA ASP A 582 22.06 -4.51 37.05
C ASP A 582 21.11 -3.45 37.67
N GLN A 583 20.15 -2.99 36.86
CA GLN A 583 18.78 -2.68 37.30
C GLN A 583 17.83 -3.36 36.31
N ARG A 584 16.81 -4.07 36.81
CA ARG A 584 16.02 -5.00 36.00
C ARG A 584 14.63 -4.47 35.66
N ASP A 585 14.15 -4.93 34.51
CA ASP A 585 12.80 -4.73 34.02
C ASP A 585 11.72 -5.34 34.92
N LYS A 586 10.49 -4.90 34.69
CA LYS A 586 9.32 -5.79 34.74
C LYS A 586 8.79 -5.91 33.32
N LEU A 587 8.98 -7.08 32.73
CA LEU A 587 8.34 -7.50 31.48
C LEU A 587 7.43 -8.71 31.76
N GLU A 588 6.54 -8.99 30.82
CA GLU A 588 5.35 -9.80 31.03
C GLU A 588 5.58 -11.28 30.69
N GLU A 589 5.28 -12.17 31.65
CA GLU A 589 5.03 -13.58 31.37
C GLU A 589 3.52 -13.78 31.14
N GLY A 590 3.13 -14.22 29.94
CA GLY A 590 1.72 -14.50 29.64
C GLY A 590 1.45 -14.88 28.18
N ALA A 591 2.11 -14.23 27.22
CA ALA A 591 1.86 -14.45 25.79
C ALA A 591 2.06 -15.90 25.25
N PRO A 592 3.04 -16.72 25.72
CA PRO A 592 3.30 -18.03 25.11
C PRO A 592 2.18 -19.07 25.33
N SER A 593 1.52 -19.04 26.49
CA SER A 593 0.57 -20.10 26.88
C SER A 593 -0.75 -20.01 26.11
N GLU A 594 -1.24 -18.80 25.83
CA GLU A 594 -2.52 -18.60 25.15
C GLU A 594 -2.51 -19.06 23.68
N ALA A 595 -1.37 -18.91 23.00
CA ALA A 595 -1.19 -19.41 21.63
C ALA A 595 -1.31 -20.95 21.57
N MET A 596 -0.72 -21.66 22.54
CA MET A 596 -0.89 -23.12 22.66
C MET A 596 -2.34 -23.48 22.99
N LEU A 597 -2.97 -22.74 23.91
CA LEU A 597 -4.36 -22.92 24.32
C LEU A 597 -5.33 -22.90 23.12
N ARG A 598 -5.18 -21.92 22.21
CA ARG A 598 -5.98 -21.80 20.98
C ARG A 598 -5.67 -22.92 19.95
N LEU A 599 -4.41 -23.34 19.83
CA LEU A 599 -4.01 -24.47 18.98
C LEU A 599 -4.63 -25.79 19.46
N LEU A 600 -4.61 -26.04 20.76
CA LEU A 600 -5.21 -27.23 21.37
C LEU A 600 -6.75 -27.22 21.19
N GLN A 601 -7.42 -26.12 21.49
CA GLN A 601 -8.86 -25.96 21.26
C GLN A 601 -9.25 -26.22 19.78
N SER A 602 -8.43 -25.79 18.83
CA SER A 602 -8.61 -26.06 17.38
C SER A 602 -8.41 -27.54 16.99
N ALA A 603 -7.62 -28.31 17.76
CA ALA A 603 -7.43 -29.74 17.57
C ALA A 603 -8.62 -30.56 18.12
N PHE A 604 -9.06 -30.27 19.36
CA PHE A 604 -10.14 -31.03 20.01
C PHE A 604 -11.54 -30.69 19.45
N SER A 605 -11.80 -29.45 19.03
CA SER A 605 -13.12 -29.03 18.52
C SER A 605 -13.57 -29.67 17.20
N LYS A 606 -12.72 -30.46 16.53
CA LYS A 606 -13.04 -31.09 15.22
C LYS A 606 -13.90 -32.36 15.30
N ASN A 607 -14.21 -32.88 16.49
CA ASN A 607 -14.74 -34.24 16.69
C ASN A 607 -16.02 -34.36 17.59
N SER A 608 -16.94 -33.38 17.56
CA SER A 608 -18.15 -33.39 18.40
C SER A 608 -19.48 -33.56 17.63
N LEU A 609 -20.48 -34.16 18.29
CA LEU A 609 -21.87 -34.47 17.86
C LEU A 609 -22.08 -35.72 16.95
N PRO A 610 -23.24 -36.41 17.04
CA PRO A 610 -23.85 -36.96 18.25
C PRO A 610 -24.13 -38.49 18.16
N LYS A 611 -24.61 -39.12 19.26
CA LYS A 611 -24.67 -40.59 19.44
C LYS A 611 -25.80 -41.31 18.67
N GLN A 612 -25.46 -42.31 17.84
CA GLN A 612 -26.13 -43.63 17.74
C GLN A 612 -25.22 -44.66 17.02
N SER A 613 -25.59 -45.95 16.97
CA SER A 613 -24.64 -47.09 16.81
C SER A 613 -25.23 -48.30 16.06
N PRO A 614 -24.48 -49.40 15.80
CA PRO A 614 -23.09 -49.52 15.29
C PRO A 614 -22.93 -50.56 14.15
N LYS A 615 -21.82 -50.51 13.37
CA LYS A 615 -21.16 -51.73 12.80
C LYS A 615 -19.77 -51.52 12.16
N LYS A 616 -18.76 -52.05 12.87
CA LYS A 616 -17.42 -52.54 12.45
C LYS A 616 -16.38 -51.58 11.82
N SER A 617 -15.17 -51.76 12.36
CA SER A 617 -13.86 -51.12 12.12
C SER A 617 -13.06 -51.83 10.97
N PRO A 618 -11.85 -51.38 10.51
CA PRO A 618 -10.85 -50.63 11.28
C PRO A 618 -9.92 -49.61 10.57
N SER A 619 -9.86 -48.40 11.13
CA SER A 619 -8.62 -47.83 11.71
C SER A 619 -9.01 -46.70 12.67
N ALA A 620 -8.63 -46.81 13.95
CA ALA A 620 -9.06 -45.85 14.97
C ALA A 620 -8.02 -44.73 15.14
N LYS A 621 -8.39 -43.48 14.84
CA LYS A 621 -7.73 -42.34 15.47
C LYS A 621 -8.15 -42.29 16.95
N PRO A 622 -7.26 -41.93 17.89
CA PRO A 622 -7.65 -41.72 19.28
C PRO A 622 -8.69 -40.60 19.35
N ASN A 623 -9.78 -40.82 20.09
CA ASN A 623 -10.83 -39.83 20.29
C ASN A 623 -10.96 -39.56 21.78
N ILE A 624 -10.66 -38.32 22.18
CA ILE A 624 -10.41 -37.92 23.57
C ILE A 624 -11.59 -37.05 24.03
N PRO A 625 -12.18 -37.28 25.22
CA PRO A 625 -13.21 -36.39 25.76
C PRO A 625 -12.65 -34.98 26.00
N TYR A 626 -13.49 -33.97 25.77
CA TYR A 626 -13.15 -32.55 26.04
C TYR A 626 -12.86 -32.30 27.53
N GLU A 627 -13.39 -33.13 28.43
CA GLU A 627 -13.13 -33.09 29.87
C GLU A 627 -11.63 -33.25 30.20
N ASN A 628 -10.91 -34.10 29.47
CA ASN A 628 -9.48 -34.34 29.66
C ASN A 628 -8.58 -33.20 29.15
N PHE A 629 -9.09 -32.23 28.38
CA PHE A 629 -8.30 -31.13 27.84
C PHE A 629 -7.71 -30.25 28.95
N TYR A 630 -8.53 -29.90 29.94
CA TYR A 630 -8.10 -29.07 31.06
C TYR A 630 -7.12 -29.80 31.99
N GLU A 631 -7.30 -31.11 32.17
CA GLU A 631 -6.42 -31.97 32.97
C GLU A 631 -5.01 -32.09 32.36
N ALA A 632 -4.92 -32.24 31.03
CA ALA A 632 -3.65 -32.19 30.30
C ALA A 632 -2.97 -30.81 30.40
N LEU A 633 -3.76 -29.74 30.29
CA LEU A 633 -3.27 -28.36 30.41
C LEU A 633 -2.78 -28.04 31.84
N GLU A 634 -3.39 -28.63 32.87
CA GLU A 634 -2.95 -28.50 34.26
C GLU A 634 -1.67 -29.32 34.54
N LYS A 635 -1.49 -30.51 33.92
CA LYS A 635 -0.20 -31.23 33.97
C LYS A 635 0.92 -30.42 33.30
N LEU A 636 0.69 -29.86 32.11
CA LEU A 636 1.70 -29.10 31.34
C LEU A 636 2.15 -27.80 32.03
N ASN A 637 1.28 -27.15 32.78
CA ASN A 637 1.58 -25.89 33.49
C ASN A 637 2.14 -26.09 34.91
N LYS A 638 2.39 -27.33 35.36
CA LYS A 638 3.05 -27.58 36.65
C LYS A 638 4.57 -27.41 36.51
N PRO A 639 5.24 -26.68 37.43
CA PRO A 639 6.69 -26.72 37.54
C PRO A 639 7.17 -28.16 37.71
N SER A 640 8.32 -28.51 37.12
CA SER A 640 8.83 -29.88 37.24
C SER A 640 9.13 -30.21 38.72
N GLN A 641 8.87 -31.44 39.14
CA GLN A 641 9.18 -31.86 40.52
C GLN A 641 10.67 -32.17 40.74
N LEU A 642 11.50 -31.99 39.71
CA LEU A 642 12.96 -32.03 39.81
C LEU A 642 13.43 -30.73 40.47
N ARG A 643 13.99 -30.85 41.68
CA ARG A 643 14.59 -29.69 42.36
C ARG A 643 15.74 -29.15 41.52
N ASP A 644 15.77 -27.81 41.43
CA ASP A 644 16.87 -26.99 40.92
C ASP A 644 17.03 -26.89 39.38
N SER A 645 15.92 -26.83 38.63
CA SER A 645 15.87 -26.15 37.32
C SER A 645 14.73 -25.13 37.25
N GLU A 646 14.91 -24.06 36.48
CA GLU A 646 13.87 -23.05 36.18
C GLU A 646 12.98 -23.44 34.98
N ASP A 647 13.23 -24.62 34.39
CA ASP A 647 12.53 -25.09 33.21
C ASP A 647 11.21 -25.81 33.54
N SER A 648 10.16 -25.35 32.86
CA SER A 648 8.85 -26.00 32.86
C SER A 648 8.82 -27.20 31.90
N LEU A 649 7.92 -28.17 32.15
CA LEU A 649 7.72 -29.31 31.26
C LEU A 649 7.35 -28.88 29.81
N TYR A 650 6.81 -27.67 29.68
CA TYR A 650 6.48 -27.01 28.42
C TYR A 650 7.71 -26.59 27.60
N ASN A 651 8.80 -26.14 28.24
CA ASN A 651 10.03 -25.70 27.55
C ASN A 651 10.70 -26.88 26.82
N ASP A 652 10.98 -27.96 27.55
CA ASP A 652 11.53 -29.21 27.00
C ASP A 652 10.70 -29.73 25.82
N TYR A 653 9.36 -29.66 25.95
CA TYR A 653 8.46 -30.11 24.91
C TYR A 653 8.54 -29.23 23.65
N VAL A 654 8.56 -27.91 23.79
CA VAL A 654 8.66 -26.97 22.66
C VAL A 654 9.98 -27.14 21.91
N ASP A 655 11.12 -27.11 22.59
CA ASP A 655 12.42 -27.07 21.91
C ASP A 655 12.77 -28.38 21.19
N VAL A 656 12.46 -29.54 21.80
CA VAL A 656 12.70 -30.84 21.16
C VAL A 656 11.76 -31.07 19.96
N PHE A 657 10.48 -30.68 20.08
CA PHE A 657 9.43 -31.04 19.13
C PHE A 657 9.24 -30.03 17.99
N TYR A 658 9.15 -28.73 18.29
CA TYR A 658 8.83 -27.70 17.29
C TYR A 658 10.02 -27.33 16.40
N ASN A 659 11.25 -27.41 16.90
CA ASN A 659 12.42 -26.92 16.18
C ASN A 659 13.12 -27.98 15.30
N THR A 660 12.82 -29.28 15.46
CA THR A 660 13.66 -30.36 14.87
C THR A 660 13.03 -31.21 13.76
N LYS A 661 11.74 -31.04 13.38
CA LYS A 661 11.03 -31.92 12.43
C LYS A 661 10.10 -31.19 11.42
N PRO A 662 9.84 -31.76 10.21
CA PRO A 662 8.99 -31.13 9.18
C PRO A 662 7.53 -30.89 9.59
N TYR A 663 6.90 -29.89 8.98
CA TYR A 663 5.60 -29.34 9.37
C TYR A 663 4.41 -30.32 9.20
N LYS A 664 4.42 -31.18 8.18
CA LYS A 664 3.26 -31.97 7.69
C LYS A 664 2.68 -33.01 8.68
N HIS A 665 3.31 -33.22 9.84
CA HIS A 665 2.90 -34.25 10.82
C HIS A 665 2.92 -33.76 12.27
N ARG A 666 2.82 -32.44 12.52
CA ARG A 666 2.86 -31.87 13.88
C ARG A 666 1.57 -32.16 14.65
N ASP A 667 0.42 -31.81 14.08
CA ASP A 667 -0.91 -31.89 14.73
C ASP A 667 -1.26 -33.30 15.25
N ASP A 668 -1.18 -34.32 14.38
CA ASP A 668 -1.49 -35.72 14.73
C ASP A 668 -0.55 -36.29 15.83
N ARG A 669 0.68 -35.75 15.95
CA ARG A 669 1.66 -36.17 16.96
C ARG A 669 1.52 -35.41 18.27
N LEU A 670 1.17 -34.13 18.22
CA LEU A 670 0.81 -33.34 19.40
C LEU A 670 -0.40 -33.99 20.11
N LEU A 671 -1.40 -34.41 19.33
CA LEU A 671 -2.54 -35.19 19.81
C LEU A 671 -2.14 -36.51 20.49
N GLN A 672 -1.19 -37.26 19.93
CA GLN A 672 -0.71 -38.50 20.56
C GLN A 672 0.03 -38.21 21.88
N ALA A 673 0.94 -37.26 21.91
CA ALA A 673 1.70 -36.96 23.13
C ALA A 673 0.82 -36.41 24.27
N LEU A 674 -0.28 -35.73 23.96
CA LEU A 674 -1.28 -35.34 24.96
C LEU A 674 -2.01 -36.55 25.56
N VAL A 675 -2.27 -37.59 24.77
CA VAL A 675 -2.78 -38.89 25.27
C VAL A 675 -1.74 -39.54 26.18
N ASP A 676 -0.47 -39.50 25.80
CA ASP A 676 0.62 -40.09 26.57
C ASP A 676 0.81 -39.36 27.92
N ILE A 677 0.84 -38.02 27.92
CA ILE A 677 0.88 -37.16 29.13
C ILE A 677 -0.33 -37.39 30.04
N LEU A 678 -1.52 -37.65 29.48
CA LEU A 678 -2.70 -38.00 30.29
C LEU A 678 -2.55 -39.38 30.95
N ASN A 679 -2.02 -40.36 30.21
CA ASN A 679 -1.87 -41.74 30.66
C ASN A 679 -0.69 -41.99 31.64
N GLU A 680 0.30 -41.10 31.70
CA GLU A 680 1.43 -41.24 32.63
C GLU A 680 1.04 -40.84 34.07
N GLU A 681 1.03 -41.82 34.98
CA GLU A 681 0.72 -41.69 36.42
C GLU A 681 1.96 -41.41 37.29
N ASN A 682 2.81 -40.43 36.95
CA ASN A 682 3.78 -39.79 37.87
C ASN A 682 4.08 -38.35 37.44
#